data_AF-A0A6P8HM85-F1
#
_entry.id   AF-A0A6P8HM85-F1
#
_cell.length_a   1.000
_cell.length_b   1.000
_cell.length_c   1.000
_cell.angle_alpha   90.00
_cell.angle_beta   90.00
_cell.angle_gamma   90.00
#
_symmetry.space_group_name_H-M   'P 1'
#
loop_
_entity.id
_entity.type
_entity.pdbx_description
1 polymer ?
#
loop_
_entity_poly.entity_id
_entity_poly.type
_entity_poly.pdbx_seq_one_letter_code
_entity_poly.pdbx_strand_id
1 'polypeptide(L)'
;MTDELREPLLSSDPVRIQQPGIPDSYMPHMMYTNDTMIGSLPFSTSPIFGISPDSFGEIHREAELQFLNLDEHTVFEKVQSRKGGLAKMRVCNAGVKMVCSSPYQLLCIKAFVFREKEAAKLHGDENGKVEIPVVMGNMEVQQGQRFYKQFFSVDLDSVYDGPKKPVYELAKVEMEARNKFQVSIQVQYVDGLGYQEFTSVPFLMKTRPRKRTRLESESDVQSPDTSRPRKDSGESLDVSSSSNSSPGADFISSTEYKSAEYNHVKVLDHLEAKRATFDHVTCRVMQCQSNADIGYHFKLRDQNAAEQYDEGDVVGFFKDENGKAVIELLDSENADDAFMAGVISRSAYLEAKQSLLEEETDIICVIGVVKVKCIGSVRAGERIYSSLEKSKPGTAIAESHLPSGAVLSSRGTLLGMALEERKTKMFGDENLVKCFVCIVMGVTDKKLNMEIEDIYDHFEYQLSNRLRKERKRAKRILIAVLFVLGLFLASLAFLCFELYWPGSALRVYFCERHSLKHHTATFKYTPDGIRAYNVRGIEFPSWETLQKKIAPIIDQVPPLNMSRLNVTKVHYYLNLDRCSYGGTRLYSALNLDPKKEVGGPLVFAINQNCTNVYYYTDVPFNHWKPYISVSTFPQSFHCHPESEFKNQN
;
A
#
# COMPACT_ATOMS: atom_id res chain seq x y z
N MET A 1 -57.16 -35.27 -20.81
CA MET A 1 -58.47 -35.22 -21.48
C MET A 1 -59.14 -33.93 -21.03
N THR A 2 -59.85 -33.26 -21.92
CA THR A 2 -60.43 -31.90 -21.84
C THR A 2 -59.45 -30.72 -21.78
N ASP A 3 -59.52 -29.91 -22.85
CA ASP A 3 -59.04 -28.54 -23.12
C ASP A 3 -59.67 -27.52 -22.12
N GLU A 4 -59.34 -26.22 -22.02
CA GLU A 4 -59.16 -25.09 -22.99
C GLU A 4 -58.33 -23.94 -22.31
N LEU A 5 -57.84 -22.83 -22.89
CA LEU A 5 -57.72 -22.25 -24.25
C LEU A 5 -56.66 -21.10 -24.28
N ARG A 6 -56.31 -20.61 -25.49
CA ARG A 6 -55.83 -19.24 -25.87
C ARG A 6 -54.46 -18.69 -25.39
N GLU A 7 -53.50 -18.78 -26.32
CA GLU A 7 -52.49 -17.77 -26.68
C GLU A 7 -53.13 -16.49 -27.33
N PRO A 8 -52.39 -15.46 -27.82
CA PRO A 8 -50.92 -15.19 -27.88
C PRO A 8 -50.56 -13.82 -27.23
N LEU A 9 -49.41 -13.12 -27.39
CA LEU A 9 -48.27 -13.09 -28.34
C LEU A 9 -46.92 -12.78 -27.63
N LEU A 10 -45.81 -13.04 -28.34
CA LEU A 10 -44.47 -12.46 -28.15
C LEU A 10 -43.95 -12.07 -29.56
N SER A 11 -43.32 -10.90 -29.72
CA SER A 11 -42.66 -10.53 -30.99
C SER A 11 -41.52 -9.54 -30.77
N SER A 12 -40.40 -9.80 -31.44
CA SER A 12 -39.17 -9.02 -31.43
C SER A 12 -39.05 -8.14 -32.68
N ASP A 13 -38.57 -6.90 -32.55
CA ASP A 13 -37.35 -6.41 -33.22
C ASP A 13 -37.14 -4.88 -33.10
N PRO A 14 -35.91 -4.36 -33.30
CA PRO A 14 -35.54 -2.98 -32.96
C PRO A 14 -35.66 -2.00 -34.14
N VAL A 15 -35.99 -0.73 -33.85
CA VAL A 15 -35.98 0.36 -34.85
C VAL A 15 -35.20 1.60 -34.39
N ARG A 16 -34.36 2.04 -35.33
CA ARG A 16 -33.45 3.19 -35.42
C ARG A 16 -34.17 4.56 -35.49
N ILE A 17 -33.67 5.58 -34.78
CA ILE A 17 -33.87 7.05 -34.97
C ILE A 17 -32.98 7.78 -33.94
N GLN A 18 -32.45 9.00 -34.09
CA GLN A 18 -32.00 9.83 -35.23
C GLN A 18 -31.25 11.05 -34.61
N GLN A 19 -30.14 11.53 -35.20
CA GLN A 19 -29.43 12.73 -34.72
C GLN A 19 -29.97 14.03 -35.37
N PRO A 20 -29.99 15.18 -34.67
CA PRO A 20 -30.20 16.49 -35.28
C PRO A 20 -28.93 17.36 -35.33
N GLY A 21 -28.52 17.71 -36.56
CA GLY A 21 -28.12 19.06 -36.99
C GLY A 21 -27.00 19.83 -36.27
N ILE A 22 -25.86 19.96 -36.94
CA ILE A 22 -24.93 21.11 -36.82
C ILE A 22 -24.96 21.86 -38.17
N PRO A 23 -25.09 23.20 -38.20
CA PRO A 23 -24.98 23.98 -39.43
C PRO A 23 -23.55 24.48 -39.67
N ASP A 24 -23.02 24.22 -40.87
CA ASP A 24 -21.80 24.88 -41.38
C ASP A 24 -22.10 26.30 -41.88
N SER A 25 -21.19 27.25 -41.66
CA SER A 25 -20.65 28.14 -42.71
C SER A 25 -19.64 29.17 -42.17
N TYR A 26 -18.79 29.65 -43.09
CA TYR A 26 -17.78 30.72 -42.98
C TYR A 26 -16.37 30.36 -42.49
N MET A 27 -15.58 29.83 -43.44
CA MET A 27 -14.17 30.21 -43.61
C MET A 27 -14.04 31.38 -44.60
N PRO A 28 -12.92 32.12 -44.57
CA PRO A 28 -11.99 31.99 -45.70
C PRO A 28 -10.53 31.74 -45.28
N HIS A 29 -9.81 30.98 -46.12
CA HIS A 29 -8.37 30.76 -46.05
C HIS A 29 -7.55 31.91 -46.67
N MET A 30 -6.36 32.17 -46.12
CA MET A 30 -5.04 32.50 -46.75
C MET A 30 -4.09 32.94 -45.61
N MET A 31 -2.76 32.73 -45.61
CA MET A 31 -1.80 32.05 -46.49
C MET A 31 -0.58 31.61 -45.65
N TYR A 32 0.22 30.65 -46.11
CA TYR A 32 1.53 30.30 -45.52
C TYR A 32 2.64 31.26 -46.00
N THR A 33 3.58 31.64 -45.13
CA THR A 33 5.02 31.88 -45.47
C THR A 33 5.90 31.63 -44.26
N ASN A 34 7.19 31.33 -44.50
CA ASN A 34 8.19 30.95 -43.49
C ASN A 34 9.08 32.14 -43.05
N ASP A 35 9.92 31.83 -42.05
CA ASP A 35 11.32 32.28 -41.86
C ASP A 35 11.69 33.33 -40.79
N THR A 36 12.36 32.80 -39.76
CA THR A 36 13.56 33.26 -39.01
C THR A 36 13.72 34.65 -38.36
N MET A 37 14.22 34.57 -37.11
CA MET A 37 15.24 35.41 -36.43
C MET A 37 14.83 36.72 -35.72
N ILE A 38 15.17 36.73 -34.41
CA ILE A 38 15.76 37.82 -33.60
C ILE A 38 15.07 39.21 -33.61
N GLY A 39 14.58 39.65 -32.45
CA GLY A 39 14.31 41.06 -32.20
C GLY A 39 13.57 41.35 -30.90
N SER A 40 14.25 41.98 -29.93
CA SER A 40 13.67 42.40 -28.64
C SER A 40 13.03 43.79 -28.72
N LEU A 41 11.76 43.92 -28.29
CA LEU A 41 11.10 45.12 -27.71
C LEU A 41 11.02 46.40 -28.61
N PRO A 42 9.96 47.24 -28.51
CA PRO A 42 9.55 47.87 -27.25
C PRO A 42 8.02 48.06 -27.00
N PHE A 43 7.70 48.49 -25.77
CA PHE A 43 6.39 49.01 -25.38
C PHE A 43 6.13 50.41 -25.96
N SER A 44 4.87 50.75 -26.24
CA SER A 44 4.44 52.16 -26.38
C SER A 44 2.99 52.39 -25.93
N THR A 45 2.85 53.09 -24.80
CA THR A 45 1.93 54.22 -24.53
C THR A 45 0.45 54.17 -24.98
N SER A 46 -0.42 53.91 -24.00
CA SER A 46 -1.60 54.67 -23.53
C SER A 46 -2.36 55.68 -24.42
N PRO A 47 -3.65 55.90 -24.11
CA PRO A 47 -4.07 57.13 -23.41
C PRO A 47 -4.59 56.77 -21.99
N ILE A 48 -4.16 57.38 -20.88
CA ILE A 48 -4.25 58.80 -20.48
C ILE A 48 -5.69 59.34 -20.53
N PHE A 49 -6.42 59.12 -19.43
CA PHE A 49 -7.24 60.16 -18.82
C PHE A 49 -6.62 60.46 -17.45
N GLY A 50 -6.21 61.70 -17.22
CA GLY A 50 -5.62 62.13 -15.96
C GLY A 50 -6.60 62.92 -15.11
N ILE A 51 -6.61 62.67 -13.79
CA ILE A 51 -7.14 63.59 -12.79
C ILE A 51 -6.08 63.74 -11.67
N SER A 52 -5.99 64.99 -11.18
CA SER A 52 -5.04 65.61 -10.25
C SER A 52 -4.28 64.75 -9.21
N PRO A 53 -3.00 65.07 -8.90
CA PRO A 53 -2.24 64.49 -7.79
C PRO A 53 -2.53 65.19 -6.45
N ASP A 54 -3.79 65.20 -6.01
CA ASP A 54 -4.21 65.76 -4.71
C ASP A 54 -5.23 64.86 -4.01
N SER A 55 -4.77 63.70 -3.54
CA SER A 55 -5.40 62.90 -2.47
C SER A 55 -4.43 61.86 -1.93
N PHE A 56 -3.52 62.30 -1.03
CA PHE A 56 -2.86 61.38 -0.09
C PHE A 56 -3.88 60.91 0.95
N GLY A 57 -4.79 60.03 0.54
CA GLY A 57 -5.56 59.18 1.44
C GLY A 57 -4.85 57.83 1.58
N GLU A 58 -4.67 57.34 2.80
CA GLU A 58 -4.13 56.00 3.04
C GLU A 58 -5.07 54.95 2.46
N ILE A 59 -4.72 54.39 1.29
CA ILE A 59 -5.46 53.27 0.72
C ILE A 59 -5.15 52.03 1.57
N HIS A 60 -6.06 51.73 2.51
CA HIS A 60 -6.05 50.47 3.23
C HIS A 60 -6.09 49.30 2.23
N ARG A 61 -5.04 48.48 2.25
CA ARG A 61 -4.86 47.37 1.31
C ARG A 61 -5.65 46.15 1.80
N GLU A 62 -6.90 46.04 1.36
CA GLU A 62 -7.91 45.08 1.87
C GLU A 62 -7.70 43.59 1.49
N ALA A 63 -6.59 43.21 0.84
CA ALA A 63 -6.35 41.77 0.61
C ALA A 63 -5.81 41.08 1.87
N GLU A 64 -6.41 39.94 2.18
CA GLU A 64 -6.02 39.06 3.29
C GLU A 64 -5.47 37.75 2.72
N LEU A 65 -4.26 37.37 3.15
CA LEU A 65 -3.66 36.09 2.82
C LEU A 65 -3.62 35.17 4.05
N GLN A 66 -4.21 33.99 3.92
CA GLN A 66 -4.17 32.94 4.94
C GLN A 66 -3.36 31.74 4.44
N PHE A 67 -2.42 31.27 5.26
CA PHE A 67 -1.69 30.03 5.03
C PHE A 67 -2.45 28.87 5.69
N LEU A 68 -2.87 27.88 4.90
CA LEU A 68 -3.81 26.84 5.35
C LEU A 68 -3.12 25.66 6.06
N ASN A 69 -1.80 25.50 5.88
CA ASN A 69 -1.03 24.38 6.44
C ASN A 69 0.41 24.77 6.84
N LEU A 70 0.60 26.01 7.31
CA LEU A 70 1.84 26.50 7.90
C LEU A 70 1.53 27.13 9.26
N ASP A 71 2.10 26.56 10.32
CA ASP A 71 2.13 27.08 11.70
C ASP A 71 3.58 27.19 12.20
N GLU A 72 3.80 27.83 13.36
CA GLU A 72 5.14 27.98 13.97
C GLU A 72 5.81 26.65 14.34
N HIS A 73 5.04 25.56 14.39
CA HIS A 73 5.49 24.22 14.72
C HIS A 73 5.68 23.33 13.48
N THR A 74 5.47 23.86 12.28
CA THR A 74 5.50 23.06 11.05
C THR A 74 6.92 22.60 10.76
N VAL A 75 7.09 21.28 10.62
CA VAL A 75 8.37 20.65 10.31
C VAL A 75 8.29 19.95 8.96
N PHE A 76 9.14 20.36 8.02
CA PHE A 76 9.34 19.64 6.76
C PHE A 76 10.56 18.71 6.87
N GLU A 77 10.41 17.47 6.38
CA GLU A 77 11.47 16.46 6.41
C GLU A 77 12.23 16.41 5.07
N LYS A 78 13.57 16.37 5.11
CA LYS A 78 14.41 16.07 3.96
C LYS A 78 14.77 14.59 3.90
N VAL A 79 14.67 14.00 2.70
CA VAL A 79 15.08 12.63 2.39
C VAL A 79 16.13 12.58 1.29
N GLN A 80 17.04 11.60 1.38
CA GLN A 80 17.99 11.33 0.31
C GLN A 80 17.29 10.62 -0.85
N SER A 81 17.23 11.26 -2.02
CA SER A 81 16.73 10.68 -3.26
C SER A 81 17.88 10.44 -4.23
N ARG A 82 17.92 9.26 -4.87
CA ARG A 82 18.85 8.94 -5.96
C ARG A 82 18.04 8.78 -7.25
N LYS A 83 18.12 9.76 -8.15
CA LYS A 83 17.52 9.71 -9.49
C LYS A 83 18.57 10.15 -10.50
N GLY A 84 18.73 9.41 -11.60
CA GLY A 84 19.72 9.72 -12.65
C GLY A 84 21.19 9.70 -12.17
N GLY A 85 21.55 8.80 -11.25
CA GLY A 85 22.91 8.69 -10.71
C GLY A 85 23.31 9.75 -9.67
N LEU A 86 22.62 10.89 -9.63
CA LEU A 86 22.86 11.96 -8.66
C LEU A 86 22.05 11.75 -7.37
N ALA A 87 22.69 11.99 -6.23
CA ALA A 87 22.04 12.01 -4.92
C ALA A 87 21.65 13.45 -4.54
N LYS A 88 20.35 13.75 -4.47
CA LYS A 88 19.81 15.04 -4.01
C LYS A 88 19.00 14.86 -2.73
N MET A 89 19.08 15.84 -1.82
CA MET A 89 18.29 15.88 -0.58
C MET A 89 16.95 16.59 -0.82
N ARG A 90 15.91 15.83 -1.17
CA ARG A 90 14.57 16.32 -1.50
C ARG A 90 13.72 16.57 -0.25
N VAL A 91 12.76 17.49 -0.32
CA VAL A 91 11.78 17.79 0.74
C VAL A 91 10.57 16.85 0.59
N CYS A 92 10.12 16.25 1.69
CA CYS A 92 8.88 15.45 1.74
C CYS A 92 7.69 16.30 2.17
N ASN A 93 6.50 15.97 1.65
CA ASN A 93 5.24 16.65 1.93
C ASN A 93 5.32 18.18 1.71
N ALA A 94 6.08 18.58 0.72
CA ALA A 94 6.54 19.94 0.46
C ALA A 94 5.47 20.95 -0.01
N GLY A 95 4.20 20.53 -0.13
CA GLY A 95 3.11 21.38 -0.60
C GLY A 95 2.59 22.32 0.48
N VAL A 96 2.76 23.63 0.29
CA VAL A 96 2.12 24.68 1.09
C VAL A 96 0.87 25.17 0.35
N LYS A 97 -0.27 25.27 1.05
CA LYS A 97 -1.57 25.71 0.54
C LYS A 97 -1.94 27.05 1.14
N MET A 98 -2.48 27.96 0.34
CA MET A 98 -2.88 29.31 0.75
C MET A 98 -4.21 29.70 0.10
N VAL A 99 -4.88 30.67 0.71
CA VAL A 99 -6.02 31.39 0.14
C VAL A 99 -5.78 32.89 0.24
N CYS A 100 -5.95 33.61 -0.87
CA CYS A 100 -5.97 35.06 -0.91
C CYS A 100 -7.42 35.52 -1.08
N SER A 101 -7.93 36.26 -0.10
CA SER A 101 -9.20 37.00 -0.19
C SER A 101 -8.89 38.42 -0.64
N SER A 102 -9.48 38.91 -1.71
CA SER A 102 -9.29 40.29 -2.18
C SER A 102 -10.58 40.87 -2.77
N PRO A 103 -10.89 42.16 -2.56
CA PRO A 103 -12.01 42.81 -3.23
C PRO A 103 -11.72 43.18 -4.70
N TYR A 104 -10.47 43.01 -5.16
CA TYR A 104 -10.02 43.33 -6.51
C TYR A 104 -9.57 42.08 -7.27
N GLN A 105 -9.62 42.14 -8.60
CA GLN A 105 -9.11 41.06 -9.44
C GLN A 105 -7.57 41.02 -9.39
N LEU A 106 -7.03 39.82 -9.17
CA LEU A 106 -5.59 39.58 -9.12
C LEU A 106 -5.01 39.41 -10.52
N LEU A 107 -3.90 40.08 -10.81
CA LEU A 107 -3.15 39.95 -12.07
C LEU A 107 -2.23 38.72 -12.02
N CYS A 108 -1.42 38.61 -10.97
CA CYS A 108 -0.58 37.45 -10.71
C CYS A 108 -0.22 37.31 -9.22
N ILE A 109 0.13 36.09 -8.84
CA ILE A 109 0.70 35.76 -7.53
C ILE A 109 2.09 35.19 -7.75
N LYS A 110 3.10 35.73 -7.08
CA LYS A 110 4.46 35.19 -7.03
C LYS A 110 4.78 34.68 -5.64
N ALA A 111 5.58 33.63 -5.55
CA ALA A 111 6.02 33.07 -4.29
C ALA A 111 7.55 32.96 -4.23
N PHE A 112 8.10 33.16 -3.04
CA PHE A 112 9.53 33.11 -2.77
C PHE A 112 9.78 32.35 -1.48
N VAL A 113 10.83 31.51 -1.43
CA VAL A 113 11.35 30.93 -0.19
C VAL A 113 12.70 31.53 0.15
N PHE A 114 12.95 31.68 1.45
CA PHE A 114 14.24 32.11 1.99
C PHE A 114 14.42 31.53 3.40
N ARG A 115 15.66 31.51 3.89
CA ARG A 115 15.92 31.23 5.30
C ARG A 115 15.50 32.44 6.13
N GLU A 116 14.88 32.20 7.29
CA GLU A 116 14.51 33.25 8.24
C GLU A 116 15.74 34.14 8.55
N LYS A 117 15.55 35.44 8.74
CA LYS A 117 16.62 36.46 8.75
C LYS A 117 17.72 36.19 9.78
N GLU A 118 17.38 35.78 10.99
CA GLU A 118 18.37 35.47 12.03
C GLU A 118 19.01 34.10 11.80
N ALA A 119 18.23 33.09 11.40
CA ALA A 119 18.73 31.79 10.95
C ALA A 119 19.70 31.90 9.76
N ALA A 120 19.47 32.84 8.84
CA ALA A 120 20.34 33.16 7.71
C ALA A 120 21.71 33.68 8.15
N LYS A 121 21.75 34.60 9.13
CA LYS A 121 23.01 35.07 9.73
C LYS A 121 23.75 33.92 10.43
N LEU A 122 23.05 33.13 11.25
CA LEU A 122 23.65 32.01 12.00
C LEU A 122 24.14 30.85 11.10
N HIS A 123 23.60 30.72 9.89
CA HIS A 123 24.00 29.71 8.90
C HIS A 123 25.00 30.24 7.86
N GLY A 124 25.18 31.56 7.72
CA GLY A 124 25.86 32.15 6.57
C GLY A 124 25.12 31.83 5.26
N ASP A 125 23.80 32.07 5.23
CA ASP A 125 22.98 31.86 4.04
C ASP A 125 22.85 33.15 3.21
N GLU A 126 23.35 33.10 1.98
CA GLU A 126 23.41 34.23 1.04
C GLU A 126 22.51 34.03 -0.19
N ASN A 127 21.64 33.01 -0.19
CA ASN A 127 20.74 32.73 -1.32
C ASN A 127 19.63 33.78 -1.50
N GLY A 128 19.25 34.50 -0.43
CA GLY A 128 18.16 35.48 -0.48
C GLY A 128 16.78 34.86 -0.76
N LYS A 129 15.87 35.66 -1.34
CA LYS A 129 14.54 35.22 -1.80
C LYS A 129 14.69 34.45 -3.12
N VAL A 130 14.29 33.18 -3.14
CA VAL A 130 14.33 32.30 -4.32
C VAL A 130 12.90 32.02 -4.78
N GLU A 131 12.58 32.35 -6.04
CA GLU A 131 11.22 32.23 -6.60
C GLU A 131 10.79 30.75 -6.72
N ILE A 132 9.55 30.45 -6.32
CA ILE A 132 8.91 29.13 -6.43
C ILE A 132 7.71 29.22 -7.38
N PRO A 133 7.53 28.25 -8.30
CA PRO A 133 6.31 28.15 -9.11
C PRO A 133 5.03 28.07 -8.27
N VAL A 134 4.08 28.96 -8.55
CA VAL A 134 2.74 28.95 -7.95
C VAL A 134 1.80 28.10 -8.79
N VAL A 135 1.11 27.15 -8.14
CA VAL A 135 0.02 26.37 -8.73
C VAL A 135 -1.30 27.00 -8.31
N MET A 136 -1.96 27.68 -9.24
CA MET A 136 -3.28 28.28 -9.04
C MET A 136 -4.34 27.18 -8.90
N GLY A 137 -5.24 27.35 -7.93
CA GLY A 137 -6.39 26.48 -7.69
C GLY A 137 -7.71 27.16 -8.04
N ASN A 138 -8.80 26.67 -7.43
CA ASN A 138 -10.14 27.20 -7.66
C ASN A 138 -10.25 28.66 -7.20
N MET A 139 -11.09 29.42 -7.91
CA MET A 139 -11.53 30.75 -7.50
C MET A 139 -12.99 30.67 -7.07
N GLU A 140 -13.29 31.11 -5.86
CA GLU A 140 -14.65 31.20 -5.33
C GLU A 140 -15.11 32.66 -5.30
N VAL A 141 -16.34 32.89 -5.77
CA VAL A 141 -17.03 34.18 -5.69
C VAL A 141 -18.32 33.93 -4.91
N GLN A 142 -18.38 34.44 -3.67
CA GLN A 142 -19.57 34.24 -2.83
C GLN A 142 -20.69 35.19 -3.27
N GLN A 143 -21.83 34.63 -3.70
CA GLN A 143 -22.98 35.42 -4.13
C GLN A 143 -23.43 36.34 -2.97
N GLY A 144 -23.34 37.66 -3.19
CA GLY A 144 -23.68 38.67 -2.18
C GLY A 144 -22.49 39.33 -1.46
N GLN A 145 -21.26 38.85 -1.62
CA GLN A 145 -20.05 39.52 -1.11
C GLN A 145 -19.11 39.98 -2.24
N ARG A 146 -18.47 41.14 -2.07
CA ARG A 146 -17.56 41.75 -3.05
C ARG A 146 -16.13 41.16 -3.05
N PHE A 147 -15.89 40.04 -2.37
CA PHE A 147 -14.55 39.46 -2.21
C PHE A 147 -14.36 38.20 -3.07
N TYR A 148 -13.28 38.21 -3.87
CA TYR A 148 -12.76 37.06 -4.60
C TYR A 148 -11.87 36.24 -3.67
N LYS A 149 -12.12 34.92 -3.57
CA LYS A 149 -11.24 33.99 -2.85
C LYS A 149 -10.48 33.13 -3.87
N GLN A 150 -9.17 33.35 -3.97
CA GLN A 150 -8.29 32.58 -4.84
C GLN A 150 -7.48 31.59 -4.01
N PHE A 151 -7.74 30.29 -4.19
CA PHE A 151 -6.90 29.23 -3.63
C PHE A 151 -5.67 29.00 -4.51
N PHE A 152 -4.50 28.76 -3.91
CA PHE A 152 -3.29 28.40 -4.64
C PHE A 152 -2.32 27.62 -3.73
N SER A 153 -1.30 27.03 -4.31
CA SER A 153 -0.28 26.26 -3.58
C SER A 153 1.11 26.42 -4.19
N VAL A 154 2.13 26.14 -3.40
CA VAL A 154 3.54 26.08 -3.82
C VAL A 154 4.16 24.78 -3.34
N ASP A 155 5.07 24.21 -4.13
CA ASP A 155 5.81 23.00 -3.77
C ASP A 155 7.25 23.37 -3.40
N LEU A 156 7.62 23.21 -2.13
CA LEU A 156 8.97 23.49 -1.64
C LEU A 156 10.04 22.56 -2.28
N ASP A 157 9.71 21.37 -2.82
CA ASP A 157 10.69 20.51 -3.51
C ASP A 157 10.92 20.89 -4.98
N SER A 158 10.08 21.76 -5.54
CA SER A 158 10.20 22.22 -6.94
C SER A 158 11.51 22.99 -7.18
N VAL A 159 12.05 23.65 -6.15
CA VAL A 159 13.34 24.34 -6.17
C VAL A 159 14.33 23.62 -5.27
N TYR A 160 15.53 23.35 -5.78
CA TYR A 160 16.60 22.69 -5.01
C TYR A 160 17.91 23.46 -5.06
N ASP A 161 18.32 23.89 -6.25
CA ASP A 161 19.53 24.65 -6.49
C ASP A 161 19.20 26.15 -6.31
N GLY A 162 19.84 26.81 -5.33
CA GLY A 162 19.74 28.26 -5.13
C GLY A 162 20.87 29.02 -5.82
N PRO A 163 20.88 30.37 -5.81
CA PRO A 163 21.86 31.18 -6.53
C PRO A 163 23.33 30.90 -6.16
N LYS A 164 23.60 30.47 -4.92
CA LYS A 164 24.96 30.17 -4.42
C LYS A 164 25.10 28.75 -3.90
N LYS A 165 24.07 28.22 -3.22
CA LYS A 165 24.07 26.89 -2.59
C LYS A 165 22.66 26.28 -2.60
N PRO A 166 22.50 24.97 -2.37
CA PRO A 166 21.17 24.35 -2.35
C PRO A 166 20.25 25.06 -1.34
N VAL A 167 19.03 25.41 -1.76
CA VAL A 167 18.12 26.30 -1.01
C VAL A 167 17.94 25.82 0.44
N TYR A 168 17.67 24.52 0.60
CA TYR A 168 17.42 23.89 1.90
C TYR A 168 18.67 23.18 2.45
N GLU A 169 19.88 23.73 2.27
CA GLU A 169 21.05 23.24 2.98
C GLU A 169 20.83 23.30 4.50
N LEU A 170 21.19 22.24 5.23
CA LEU A 170 20.91 22.13 6.66
C LEU A 170 22.18 22.23 7.50
N ALA A 171 22.13 23.14 8.48
CA ALA A 171 23.07 23.18 9.58
C ALA A 171 23.01 21.88 10.38
N LYS A 172 24.19 21.40 10.82
CA LYS A 172 24.34 20.23 11.71
C LYS A 172 24.44 20.58 13.20
N VAL A 173 24.65 21.85 13.51
CA VAL A 173 24.77 22.42 14.86
C VAL A 173 23.58 23.35 15.07
N GLU A 174 23.02 23.39 16.29
CA GLU A 174 21.88 24.26 16.65
C GLU A 174 20.73 24.19 15.63
N MET A 175 20.38 22.98 15.21
CA MET A 175 19.50 22.73 14.06
C MET A 175 18.17 23.48 14.12
N GLU A 176 17.64 23.71 15.33
CA GLU A 176 16.33 24.34 15.55
C GLU A 176 16.37 25.86 15.44
N ALA A 177 17.52 26.49 15.70
CA ALA A 177 17.74 27.91 15.44
C ALA A 177 18.16 28.16 13.99
N ARG A 178 19.03 27.31 13.43
CA ARG A 178 19.69 27.57 12.14
C ARG A 178 18.95 27.06 10.89
N ASN A 179 17.94 26.19 11.04
CA ASN A 179 17.19 25.62 9.91
C ASN A 179 15.73 26.12 9.81
N LYS A 180 15.47 27.36 10.23
CA LYS A 180 14.17 28.04 10.06
C LYS A 180 14.07 28.72 8.69
N PHE A 181 12.97 28.51 7.98
CA PHE A 181 12.68 29.06 6.65
C PHE A 181 11.32 29.76 6.63
N GLN A 182 11.11 30.63 5.66
CA GLN A 182 9.85 31.35 5.44
C GLN A 182 9.49 31.35 3.96
N VAL A 183 8.19 31.44 3.68
CA VAL A 183 7.65 31.73 2.34
C VAL A 183 7.11 33.16 2.35
N SER A 184 7.41 33.92 1.30
CA SER A 184 6.78 35.20 1.03
C SER A 184 6.00 35.15 -0.27
N ILE A 185 4.79 35.71 -0.25
CA ILE A 185 3.86 35.79 -1.37
C ILE A 185 3.69 37.25 -1.76
N GLN A 186 3.89 37.56 -3.05
CA GLN A 186 3.61 38.86 -3.63
C GLN A 186 2.37 38.76 -4.51
N VAL A 187 1.34 39.53 -4.15
CA VAL A 187 0.07 39.62 -4.88
C VAL A 187 0.07 40.93 -5.66
N GLN A 188 -0.14 40.85 -6.98
CA GLN A 188 -0.20 42.01 -7.87
C GLN A 188 -1.61 42.18 -8.43
N TYR A 189 -2.12 43.42 -8.47
CA TYR A 189 -3.47 43.76 -8.91
C TYR A 189 -3.51 44.19 -10.38
N VAL A 190 -4.66 44.02 -11.04
CA VAL A 190 -4.86 44.39 -12.45
C VAL A 190 -4.77 45.91 -12.65
N ASP A 191 -5.24 46.71 -11.69
CA ASP A 191 -5.36 48.18 -11.80
C ASP A 191 -4.02 48.95 -11.69
N GLY A 192 -2.87 48.25 -11.72
CA GLY A 192 -1.54 48.87 -11.67
C GLY A 192 -1.14 49.43 -10.30
N LEU A 193 -1.96 49.26 -9.26
CA LEU A 193 -1.78 49.76 -7.88
C LEU A 193 -0.61 49.10 -7.09
N GLY A 194 0.38 48.55 -7.78
CA GLY A 194 1.56 47.90 -7.21
C GLY A 194 1.32 46.46 -6.75
N TYR A 195 2.11 46.03 -5.76
CA TYR A 195 2.02 44.70 -5.16
C TYR A 195 1.93 44.77 -3.63
N GLN A 196 1.32 43.75 -3.03
CA GLN A 196 1.27 43.53 -1.59
C GLN A 196 2.07 42.27 -1.26
N GLU A 197 3.01 42.37 -0.32
CA GLU A 197 3.85 41.26 0.10
C GLU A 197 3.42 40.75 1.48
N PHE A 198 3.16 39.45 1.56
CA PHE A 198 2.82 38.72 2.79
C PHE A 198 3.95 37.74 3.09
N THR A 199 4.32 37.57 4.37
CA THR A 199 5.37 36.62 4.78
C THR A 199 4.81 35.64 5.79
N SER A 200 5.12 34.35 5.64
CA SER A 200 4.69 33.29 6.55
C SER A 200 5.37 33.38 7.90
N VAL A 201 4.79 32.72 8.90
CA VAL A 201 5.53 32.31 10.10
C VAL A 201 6.73 31.42 9.71
N PRO A 202 7.83 31.43 10.49
CA PRO A 202 8.97 30.56 10.24
C PRO A 202 8.64 29.09 10.51
N PHE A 203 8.99 28.21 9.57
CA PHE A 203 8.87 26.76 9.70
C PHE A 203 10.25 26.09 9.73
N LEU A 204 10.32 24.87 10.28
CA LEU A 204 11.58 24.18 10.53
C LEU A 204 11.85 23.09 9.48
N MET A 205 13.10 22.99 9.00
CA MET A 205 13.52 21.94 8.07
C MET A 205 14.48 20.96 8.77
N LYS A 206 14.12 19.68 8.84
CA LYS A 206 14.89 18.61 9.51
C LYS A 206 15.22 17.47 8.54
N THR A 207 16.26 16.67 8.82
CA THR A 207 16.53 15.45 8.05
C THR A 207 15.74 14.28 8.62
N ARG A 208 15.06 13.50 7.78
CA ARG A 208 14.29 12.34 8.22
C ARG A 208 15.19 11.29 8.90
N PRO A 209 14.91 10.86 10.15
CA PRO A 209 15.71 9.84 10.82
C PRO A 209 15.63 8.50 10.07
N ARG A 210 16.78 7.86 9.86
CA ARG A 210 16.82 6.49 9.29
C ARG A 210 16.27 5.52 10.32
N LYS A 211 15.13 4.87 10.04
CA LYS A 211 14.69 3.70 10.80
C LYS A 211 15.80 2.63 10.77
N ARG A 212 16.40 2.35 11.94
CA ARG A 212 17.25 1.16 12.11
C ARG A 212 16.34 -0.06 12.14
N THR A 213 16.18 -0.72 11.00
CA THR A 213 15.58 -2.06 10.96
C THR A 213 16.55 -3.01 11.67
N ARG A 214 16.28 -3.35 12.92
CA ARG A 214 16.97 -4.41 13.65
C ARG A 214 16.46 -5.74 13.09
N LEU A 215 17.11 -6.21 12.02
CA LEU A 215 16.94 -7.56 11.52
C LEU A 215 17.55 -8.51 12.54
N GLU A 216 16.71 -9.16 13.33
CA GLU A 216 17.07 -10.44 13.93
C GLU A 216 17.11 -11.46 12.78
N SER A 217 18.27 -12.08 12.60
CA SER A 217 18.52 -13.05 11.55
C SER A 217 19.07 -14.32 12.20
N GLU A 218 18.30 -15.39 12.12
CA GLU A 218 18.81 -16.74 12.34
C GLU A 218 19.28 -17.34 11.00
N SER A 219 20.34 -18.14 11.11
CA SER A 219 20.87 -19.14 10.16
C SER A 219 21.20 -18.77 8.70
N ASP A 220 22.52 -18.67 8.47
CA ASP A 220 23.31 -19.31 7.40
C ASP A 220 22.92 -19.17 5.90
N VAL A 221 23.86 -18.67 5.09
CA VAL A 221 24.86 -19.52 4.38
C VAL A 221 25.91 -18.65 3.65
N GLN A 222 27.19 -18.97 3.93
CA GLN A 222 28.43 -18.72 3.17
C GLN A 222 28.44 -17.83 1.90
N SER A 223 29.30 -16.79 1.90
CA SER A 223 30.38 -16.60 0.90
C SER A 223 31.35 -15.47 1.31
N PRO A 224 32.60 -15.44 0.78
CA PRO A 224 33.77 -15.08 1.60
C PRO A 224 34.35 -13.68 1.40
N ASP A 225 35.27 -13.36 2.32
CA ASP A 225 36.40 -12.42 2.23
C ASP A 225 36.49 -11.44 1.05
N THR A 226 36.57 -10.15 1.40
CA THR A 226 37.79 -9.40 1.10
C THR A 226 38.10 -8.42 2.24
N SER A 227 39.11 -8.76 3.02
CA SER A 227 39.66 -7.90 4.06
C SER A 227 40.51 -6.77 3.48
N ARG A 228 40.37 -5.56 4.03
CA ARG A 228 41.45 -4.54 4.05
C ARG A 228 41.26 -3.55 5.21
N PRO A 229 42.06 -3.68 6.29
CA PRO A 229 42.03 -2.75 7.41
C PRO A 229 43.03 -1.59 7.24
N ARG A 230 42.72 -0.43 7.83
CA ARG A 230 43.62 0.67 8.26
C ARG A 230 42.75 1.87 8.69
N LYS A 231 43.10 2.66 9.71
CA LYS A 231 44.15 2.54 10.74
C LYS A 231 43.80 3.49 11.90
N ASP A 232 44.16 3.14 13.13
CA ASP A 232 44.00 4.04 14.28
C ASP A 232 44.93 5.26 14.27
N SER A 233 44.37 6.36 14.77
CA SER A 233 44.99 7.43 15.56
C SER A 233 43.83 8.29 16.09
N GLY A 234 43.49 8.37 17.37
CA GLY A 234 44.24 8.01 18.56
C GLY A 234 44.68 9.27 19.28
N GLU A 235 43.81 9.80 20.16
CA GLU A 235 44.24 10.62 21.29
C GLU A 235 43.20 10.58 22.41
N SER A 236 43.71 10.46 23.64
CA SER A 236 43.00 10.31 24.90
C SER A 236 42.61 11.67 25.50
N LEU A 237 41.58 11.67 26.35
CA LEU A 237 41.76 12.13 27.73
C LEU A 237 40.60 11.66 28.62
N ASP A 238 40.97 11.03 29.73
CA ASP A 238 40.08 10.69 30.83
C ASP A 238 39.55 11.94 31.54
N VAL A 239 38.45 11.80 32.29
CA VAL A 239 38.47 11.97 33.77
C VAL A 239 37.24 11.30 34.37
N SER A 240 37.54 10.40 35.30
CA SER A 240 36.71 9.65 36.24
C SER A 240 35.62 10.40 37.02
N SER A 241 34.49 9.71 37.29
CA SER A 241 34.16 9.20 38.64
C SER A 241 32.81 8.45 38.60
N SER A 242 32.71 7.11 38.73
CA SER A 242 32.80 6.31 39.97
C SER A 242 31.96 6.89 41.12
N SER A 243 30.77 6.35 41.42
CA SER A 243 30.52 5.18 42.33
C SER A 243 29.95 5.69 43.67
N ASN A 244 28.98 5.09 44.37
CA ASN A 244 28.68 3.68 44.58
C ASN A 244 27.28 3.49 45.26
N SER A 245 26.97 2.26 45.67
CA SER A 245 26.02 1.82 46.72
C SER A 245 24.49 1.97 46.53
N SER A 246 23.90 0.91 45.98
CA SER A 246 22.74 0.19 46.58
C SER A 246 23.20 -0.58 47.86
N PRO A 247 22.42 -1.44 48.57
CA PRO A 247 21.03 -1.94 48.33
C PRO A 247 20.13 -2.06 49.60
N GLY A 248 18.91 -2.63 49.43
CA GLY A 248 18.01 -3.06 50.52
C GLY A 248 16.55 -2.60 50.30
N ALA A 249 15.79 -3.19 49.38
CA ALA A 249 15.08 -4.49 49.49
C ALA A 249 13.76 -4.42 50.29
N ASP A 250 12.62 -4.44 49.58
CA ASP A 250 11.73 -5.62 49.64
C ASP A 250 10.75 -5.67 48.45
N PHE A 251 10.26 -6.88 48.16
CA PHE A 251 9.40 -7.21 47.02
C PHE A 251 7.95 -6.70 47.19
N ILE A 252 7.29 -6.36 46.07
CA ILE A 252 6.05 -7.03 45.64
C ILE A 252 5.82 -6.80 44.14
N SER A 253 5.32 -7.84 43.47
CA SER A 253 5.02 -7.90 42.04
C SER A 253 3.94 -6.90 41.61
N SER A 254 4.23 -6.11 40.57
CA SER A 254 3.21 -5.65 39.62
C SER A 254 3.73 -5.71 38.19
N THR A 255 2.91 -6.26 37.30
CA THR A 255 3.12 -6.28 35.85
C THR A 255 3.06 -4.85 35.31
N GLU A 256 4.20 -4.29 34.90
CA GLU A 256 4.23 -3.04 34.14
C GLU A 256 3.58 -3.26 32.76
N TYR A 257 2.32 -2.84 32.66
CA TYR A 257 1.72 -2.50 31.38
C TYR A 257 2.59 -1.42 30.75
N LYS A 258 3.15 -1.70 29.57
CA LYS A 258 3.81 -0.68 28.76
C LYS A 258 2.80 0.43 28.48
N SER A 259 3.01 1.58 29.09
CA SER A 259 2.29 2.80 28.74
C SER A 259 2.45 3.02 27.24
N ALA A 260 1.35 2.90 26.51
CA ALA A 260 1.29 3.38 25.14
C ALA A 260 1.31 4.90 25.23
N GLU A 261 2.43 5.50 24.85
CA GLU A 261 2.60 6.94 24.76
C GLU A 261 1.71 7.45 23.61
N TYR A 262 0.43 7.68 23.92
CA TYR A 262 -0.51 8.31 23.01
C TYR A 262 -0.04 9.74 22.77
N ASN A 263 0.32 10.05 21.52
CA ASN A 263 0.67 11.40 21.10
C ASN A 263 -0.41 12.38 21.60
N HIS A 264 0.03 13.46 22.24
CA HIS A 264 -0.85 14.51 22.74
C HIS A 264 -1.90 14.91 21.69
N VAL A 265 -3.17 14.69 22.01
CA VAL A 265 -4.30 15.24 21.25
C VAL A 265 -4.17 16.76 21.29
N LYS A 266 -3.88 17.35 20.13
CA LYS A 266 -3.56 18.78 19.98
C LYS A 266 -4.88 19.57 19.97
N VAL A 267 -5.55 19.69 21.13
CA VAL A 267 -6.77 20.49 21.30
C VAL A 267 -6.43 21.96 21.04
N LEU A 268 -6.62 22.39 19.80
CA LEU A 268 -6.46 23.77 19.34
C LEU A 268 -7.83 24.34 18.97
N ASP A 269 -8.57 24.78 19.99
CA ASP A 269 -9.68 25.72 19.83
C ASP A 269 -9.50 26.84 20.87
N HIS A 270 -8.74 27.87 20.47
CA HIS A 270 -8.52 29.09 21.25
C HIS A 270 -9.71 30.04 21.04
N LEU A 271 -10.61 30.09 22.02
CA LEU A 271 -11.76 30.99 22.04
C LEU A 271 -11.38 32.37 22.59
N GLU A 272 -10.82 33.22 21.72
CA GLU A 272 -10.48 34.60 22.10
C GLU A 272 -11.69 35.55 21.98
N ALA A 273 -12.38 35.78 23.09
CA ALA A 273 -13.40 36.83 23.18
C ALA A 273 -12.74 38.22 23.17
N LYS A 274 -12.48 38.77 21.97
CA LYS A 274 -11.65 39.98 21.76
C LYS A 274 -12.06 41.22 22.56
N ARG A 275 -13.35 41.40 22.88
CA ARG A 275 -13.83 42.42 23.82
C ARG A 275 -15.29 42.15 24.22
N ALA A 276 -15.61 42.33 25.49
CA ALA A 276 -16.98 42.53 25.95
C ALA A 276 -17.07 43.90 26.64
N THR A 277 -17.88 44.81 26.10
CA THR A 277 -18.13 46.14 26.67
C THR A 277 -19.46 46.11 27.39
N PHE A 278 -19.43 46.32 28.70
CA PHE A 278 -20.61 46.45 29.55
C PHE A 278 -20.67 47.88 30.06
N ASP A 279 -21.72 48.63 29.70
CA ASP A 279 -21.78 50.05 30.03
C ASP A 279 -21.99 50.29 31.54
N HIS A 280 -22.86 49.50 32.18
CA HIS A 280 -23.09 49.50 33.63
C HIS A 280 -23.36 48.07 34.13
N VAL A 281 -22.56 47.59 35.10
CA VAL A 281 -22.81 46.32 35.81
C VAL A 281 -23.04 46.61 37.29
N THR A 282 -24.31 46.75 37.70
CA THR A 282 -24.68 46.94 39.10
C THR A 282 -24.91 45.61 39.80
N CYS A 283 -23.85 45.03 40.38
CA CYS A 283 -23.95 43.82 41.19
C CYS A 283 -24.36 44.17 42.64
N ARG A 284 -25.57 43.79 43.06
CA ARG A 284 -26.13 44.13 44.38
C ARG A 284 -25.99 42.95 45.35
N VAL A 285 -24.83 42.84 45.99
CA VAL A 285 -24.49 41.86 47.05
C VAL A 285 -24.74 40.41 46.62
N MET A 286 -23.74 39.81 45.96
CA MET A 286 -23.70 38.37 45.75
C MET A 286 -23.48 37.62 47.06
N GLN A 287 -24.56 37.10 47.64
CA GLN A 287 -24.45 36.05 48.65
C GLN A 287 -23.90 34.78 47.96
N CYS A 288 -22.86 34.20 48.56
CA CYS A 288 -22.22 32.99 48.05
C CYS A 288 -23.12 31.77 48.33
N GLN A 289 -24.09 31.53 47.45
CA GLN A 289 -24.85 30.27 47.42
C GLN A 289 -24.01 29.15 46.80
N SER A 290 -24.42 27.89 46.97
CA SER A 290 -23.68 26.70 46.49
C SER A 290 -23.77 26.44 44.98
N ASN A 291 -24.30 27.39 44.23
CA ASN A 291 -24.63 27.29 42.81
C ASN A 291 -23.75 28.28 42.05
N ALA A 292 -23.26 27.86 40.88
CA ALA A 292 -22.31 28.62 40.07
C ALA A 292 -22.57 28.36 38.58
N ASP A 293 -23.84 28.47 38.20
CA ASP A 293 -24.35 28.28 36.86
C ASP A 293 -24.92 29.59 36.27
N ILE A 294 -24.75 29.75 34.96
CA ILE A 294 -25.28 30.88 34.20
C ILE A 294 -26.39 30.36 33.30
N GLY A 295 -27.62 30.75 33.62
CA GLY A 295 -28.82 30.45 32.85
C GLY A 295 -29.04 31.47 31.73
N TYR A 296 -29.34 30.98 30.54
CA TYR A 296 -29.65 31.79 29.36
C TYR A 296 -31.05 31.47 28.87
N HIS A 297 -31.81 32.48 28.46
CA HIS A 297 -33.16 32.29 27.91
C HIS A 297 -33.14 31.87 26.44
N PHE A 298 -33.77 30.74 26.09
CA PHE A 298 -33.98 30.33 24.70
C PHE A 298 -35.42 29.90 24.41
N LYS A 299 -35.85 30.04 23.15
CA LYS A 299 -37.18 29.70 22.65
C LYS A 299 -37.37 28.18 22.60
N LEU A 300 -38.51 27.69 23.07
CA LEU A 300 -38.92 26.28 22.95
C LEU A 300 -39.33 25.93 21.51
N ARG A 301 -39.06 24.69 21.08
CA ARG A 301 -39.47 24.21 19.75
C ARG A 301 -40.98 23.97 19.65
N ASP A 302 -41.58 23.36 20.66
CA ASP A 302 -43.03 23.30 20.88
C ASP A 302 -43.39 24.22 22.06
N GLN A 303 -44.30 25.16 21.81
CA GLN A 303 -44.72 26.16 22.80
C GLN A 303 -45.53 25.51 23.93
N ASN A 304 -46.27 24.43 23.67
CA ASN A 304 -47.05 23.74 24.70
C ASN A 304 -46.19 22.83 25.60
N ALA A 305 -44.89 22.69 25.33
CA ALA A 305 -43.99 21.82 26.10
C ALA A 305 -43.35 22.51 27.33
N ALA A 306 -43.56 23.83 27.52
CA ALA A 306 -42.97 24.58 28.63
C ALA A 306 -43.29 24.01 30.01
N GLU A 307 -44.50 23.48 30.20
CA GLU A 307 -44.95 22.87 31.47
C GLU A 307 -44.39 21.45 31.72
N GLN A 308 -43.58 20.90 30.81
CA GLN A 308 -43.09 19.52 30.86
C GLN A 308 -41.60 19.38 31.22
N TYR A 309 -40.85 20.48 31.36
CA TYR A 309 -39.39 20.44 31.57
C TYR A 309 -39.01 20.66 33.04
N ASP A 310 -38.28 19.71 33.64
CA ASP A 310 -37.83 19.76 35.02
C ASP A 310 -36.43 20.41 35.18
N GLU A 311 -36.09 20.76 36.42
CA GLU A 311 -34.68 20.96 36.82
C GLU A 311 -33.81 19.78 36.35
N GLY A 312 -32.72 20.09 35.67
CA GLY A 312 -31.71 19.12 35.27
C GLY A 312 -31.99 18.32 34.01
N ASP A 313 -33.10 18.61 33.30
CA ASP A 313 -33.35 18.02 31.99
C ASP A 313 -32.34 18.48 30.94
N VAL A 314 -31.86 17.54 30.13
CA VAL A 314 -30.88 17.75 29.07
C VAL A 314 -31.59 18.15 27.78
N VAL A 315 -31.28 19.33 27.26
CA VAL A 315 -31.87 19.86 26.02
C VAL A 315 -30.83 20.04 24.92
N GLY A 316 -31.28 19.84 23.68
CA GLY A 316 -30.51 20.03 22.47
C GLY A 316 -30.85 21.37 21.84
N PHE A 317 -29.88 21.98 21.17
CA PHE A 317 -30.10 23.19 20.40
C PHE A 317 -30.24 22.86 18.92
N PHE A 318 -31.34 23.31 18.33
CA PHE A 318 -31.73 23.08 16.94
C PHE A 318 -31.96 24.40 16.22
N LYS A 319 -31.99 24.37 14.89
CA LYS A 319 -32.35 25.54 14.07
C LYS A 319 -33.81 25.43 13.64
N ASP A 320 -34.57 26.47 13.96
CA ASP A 320 -35.93 26.72 13.45
C ASP A 320 -35.87 26.99 11.93
N GLU A 321 -37.02 26.98 11.23
CA GLU A 321 -37.12 27.25 9.78
C GLU A 321 -36.49 28.61 9.39
N ASN A 322 -36.52 29.56 10.33
CA ASN A 322 -35.95 30.91 10.20
C ASN A 322 -34.46 30.99 10.60
N GLY A 323 -33.81 29.86 10.92
CA GLY A 323 -32.42 29.80 11.38
C GLY A 323 -32.18 30.26 12.83
N LYS A 324 -33.24 30.62 13.58
CA LYS A 324 -33.18 30.96 15.01
C LYS A 324 -32.92 29.69 15.83
N ALA A 325 -32.17 29.81 16.93
CA ALA A 325 -31.95 28.69 17.85
C ALA A 325 -33.22 28.40 18.66
N VAL A 326 -33.62 27.13 18.70
CA VAL A 326 -34.71 26.59 19.54
C VAL A 326 -34.23 25.37 20.32
N ILE A 327 -34.89 25.08 21.44
CA ILE A 327 -34.54 23.95 22.32
C ILE A 327 -35.63 22.87 22.34
N GLU A 328 -35.19 21.63 22.55
CA GLU A 328 -36.03 20.43 22.72
C GLU A 328 -35.27 19.42 23.60
N LEU A 329 -35.94 18.51 24.31
CA LEU A 329 -35.29 17.46 25.10
C LEU A 329 -34.42 16.55 24.22
N LEU A 330 -33.21 16.19 24.67
CA LEU A 330 -32.37 15.26 23.93
C LEU A 330 -32.80 13.80 24.09
N ASP A 331 -32.81 13.09 22.97
CA ASP A 331 -32.93 11.64 22.89
C ASP A 331 -32.00 11.05 21.81
N SER A 332 -32.07 9.73 21.59
CA SER A 332 -31.24 9.04 20.59
C SER A 332 -31.63 9.27 19.13
N GLU A 333 -32.73 9.95 18.84
CA GLU A 333 -33.15 10.28 17.47
C GLU A 333 -32.77 11.72 17.09
N ASN A 334 -32.74 12.65 18.04
CA ASN A 334 -32.42 14.06 17.79
C ASN A 334 -30.99 14.50 18.22
N ALA A 335 -30.25 13.69 18.98
CA ALA A 335 -28.89 14.05 19.46
C ALA A 335 -27.86 14.28 18.36
N ASP A 336 -28.01 13.62 17.19
CA ASP A 336 -27.12 13.80 16.03
C ASP A 336 -27.34 15.19 15.39
N ASP A 337 -28.61 15.61 15.23
CA ASP A 337 -29.02 16.89 14.65
C ASP A 337 -28.75 18.11 15.57
N ALA A 338 -28.65 17.89 16.88
CA ALA A 338 -28.38 18.94 17.85
C ALA A 338 -26.96 19.52 17.71
N PHE A 339 -26.84 20.82 17.43
CA PHE A 339 -25.52 21.46 17.27
C PHE A 339 -24.83 21.81 18.60
N MET A 340 -25.56 21.74 19.70
CA MET A 340 -25.10 21.98 21.07
C MET A 340 -26.06 21.27 22.03
N ALA A 341 -25.62 21.01 23.26
CA ALA A 341 -26.46 20.54 24.36
C ALA A 341 -26.35 21.48 25.57
N GLY A 342 -27.40 21.54 26.38
CA GLY A 342 -27.49 22.30 27.62
C GLY A 342 -28.38 21.61 28.63
N VAL A 343 -28.54 22.22 29.81
CA VAL A 343 -29.32 21.66 30.91
C VAL A 343 -30.28 22.71 31.47
N ILE A 344 -31.55 22.35 31.64
CA ILE A 344 -32.58 23.21 32.25
C ILE A 344 -32.18 23.53 33.68
N SER A 345 -32.08 24.83 34.01
CA SER A 345 -31.79 25.29 35.37
C SER A 345 -32.90 26.19 35.90
N ARG A 346 -33.60 25.67 36.92
CA ARG A 346 -34.54 26.39 37.78
C ARG A 346 -33.83 27.02 38.99
N SER A 347 -32.52 26.79 39.15
CA SER A 347 -31.72 27.28 40.28
C SER A 347 -30.47 28.07 39.86
N ALA A 348 -30.54 28.69 38.68
CA ALA A 348 -29.48 29.49 38.06
C ALA A 348 -28.99 30.64 38.96
N TYR A 349 -27.68 30.71 39.16
CA TYR A 349 -27.06 31.78 39.94
C TYR A 349 -27.07 33.14 39.22
N LEU A 350 -26.97 33.14 37.90
CA LEU A 350 -27.04 34.33 37.05
C LEU A 350 -27.95 34.06 35.85
N GLU A 351 -28.95 34.90 35.64
CA GLU A 351 -29.85 34.82 34.48
C GLU A 351 -29.51 35.91 33.44
N ALA A 352 -29.15 35.48 32.24
CA ALA A 352 -28.92 36.34 31.09
C ALA A 352 -30.19 36.45 30.24
N LYS A 353 -31.02 37.46 30.52
CA LYS A 353 -32.27 37.73 29.81
C LYS A 353 -32.10 38.74 28.68
N GLN A 354 -32.43 38.34 27.44
CA GLN A 354 -32.51 39.26 26.32
C GLN A 354 -33.84 40.04 26.39
N SER A 355 -33.77 41.33 26.72
CA SER A 355 -34.95 42.20 26.73
C SER A 355 -35.43 42.50 25.30
N LEU A 356 -36.62 42.02 24.91
CA LEU A 356 -37.63 42.74 24.10
C LEU A 356 -38.80 41.91 23.55
N LEU A 357 -38.86 40.58 23.75
CA LEU A 357 -39.94 39.74 23.19
C LEU A 357 -40.69 38.93 24.25
N GLU A 358 -42.02 38.97 24.20
CA GLU A 358 -42.96 38.13 24.95
C GLU A 358 -43.07 36.74 24.30
N GLU A 359 -41.93 36.11 24.00
CA GLU A 359 -41.86 34.71 23.57
C GLU A 359 -41.67 33.80 24.80
N GLU A 360 -42.35 32.66 24.82
CA GLU A 360 -42.12 31.62 25.83
C GLU A 360 -40.68 31.08 25.68
N THR A 361 -39.92 31.22 26.76
CA THR A 361 -38.50 30.85 26.82
C THR A 361 -38.22 30.13 28.12
N ASP A 362 -37.33 29.14 28.06
CA ASP A 362 -36.82 28.44 29.23
C ASP A 362 -35.38 28.88 29.56
N ILE A 363 -34.91 28.59 30.78
CA ILE A 363 -33.61 28.94 31.35
C ILE A 363 -32.67 27.74 31.24
N ILE A 364 -31.62 27.86 30.43
CA ILE A 364 -30.67 26.79 30.16
C ILE A 364 -29.29 27.18 30.67
N CYS A 365 -28.76 26.37 31.59
CA CYS A 365 -27.35 26.37 31.91
C CYS A 365 -26.59 25.63 30.81
N VAL A 366 -25.56 26.28 30.28
CA VAL A 366 -24.66 25.70 29.29
C VAL A 366 -23.18 25.74 29.73
N ILE A 367 -22.85 26.57 30.72
CA ILE A 367 -21.57 26.58 31.41
C ILE A 367 -21.79 26.85 32.90
N GLY A 368 -21.29 25.96 33.76
CA GLY A 368 -21.26 26.15 35.22
C GLY A 368 -21.71 24.93 36.02
N VAL A 369 -21.93 25.13 37.33
CA VAL A 369 -22.31 24.07 38.27
C VAL A 369 -23.82 23.98 38.41
N VAL A 370 -24.43 23.01 37.73
CA VAL A 370 -25.88 22.78 37.65
C VAL A 370 -26.21 21.32 38.04
N LYS A 371 -27.45 21.05 38.43
CA LYS A 371 -27.92 19.67 38.63
C LYS A 371 -28.30 19.07 37.27
N VAL A 372 -27.98 17.80 37.03
CA VAL A 372 -28.33 17.08 35.80
C VAL A 372 -29.10 15.81 36.17
N LYS A 373 -30.18 15.51 35.44
CA LYS A 373 -31.00 14.32 35.61
C LYS A 373 -30.27 13.11 34.98
N CYS A 374 -29.53 12.36 35.79
CA CYS A 374 -28.73 11.21 35.36
C CYS A 374 -29.42 9.87 35.66
N ILE A 375 -29.41 8.95 34.69
CA ILE A 375 -29.85 7.57 34.86
C ILE A 375 -28.73 6.73 35.48
N GLY A 376 -29.09 5.93 36.49
CA GLY A 376 -28.17 4.99 37.13
C GLY A 376 -27.23 5.64 38.14
N SER A 377 -26.14 4.94 38.46
CA SER A 377 -25.15 5.42 39.43
C SER A 377 -24.10 6.30 38.77
N VAL A 378 -23.61 7.30 39.50
CA VAL A 378 -22.65 8.29 38.99
C VAL A 378 -21.55 8.50 40.03
N ARG A 379 -20.29 8.49 39.60
CA ARG A 379 -19.15 8.78 40.50
C ARG A 379 -18.69 10.24 40.37
N ALA A 380 -18.20 10.80 41.47
CA ALA A 380 -17.55 12.10 41.45
C ALA A 380 -16.31 12.07 40.54
N GLY A 381 -16.16 13.07 39.67
CA GLY A 381 -15.12 13.16 38.64
C GLY A 381 -15.40 12.38 37.36
N GLU A 382 -16.53 11.68 37.24
CA GLU A 382 -16.88 10.91 36.05
C GLU A 382 -17.49 11.80 34.94
N ARG A 383 -17.20 11.50 33.66
CA ARG A 383 -17.79 12.21 32.52
C ARG A 383 -19.25 11.84 32.34
N ILE A 384 -20.06 12.83 31.98
CA ILE A 384 -21.51 12.72 31.84
C ILE A 384 -21.90 13.06 30.40
N TYR A 385 -22.60 12.13 29.76
CA TYR A 385 -23.05 12.21 28.36
C TYR A 385 -24.58 12.31 28.31
N SER A 386 -25.14 12.83 27.22
CA SER A 386 -26.58 12.71 26.95
C SER A 386 -26.98 11.24 26.87
N SER A 387 -28.16 10.90 27.41
CA SER A 387 -28.70 9.55 27.33
C SER A 387 -29.02 9.17 25.89
N LEU A 388 -28.90 7.87 25.58
CA LEU A 388 -29.25 7.28 24.29
C LEU A 388 -30.56 6.50 24.35
N GLU A 389 -31.35 6.67 25.42
CA GLU A 389 -32.56 5.88 25.64
C GLU A 389 -33.82 6.68 25.28
N LYS A 390 -34.44 6.32 24.14
CA LYS A 390 -35.71 6.93 23.66
C LYS A 390 -36.86 6.86 24.68
N SER A 391 -36.80 5.94 25.64
CA SER A 391 -37.80 5.82 26.72
C SER A 391 -37.76 6.98 27.73
N LYS A 392 -36.63 7.70 27.80
CA LYS A 392 -36.32 8.72 28.81
C LYS A 392 -35.58 9.92 28.17
N PRO A 393 -36.26 10.69 27.30
CA PRO A 393 -35.71 11.93 26.76
C PRO A 393 -35.35 12.90 27.91
N GLY A 394 -34.39 13.78 27.68
CA GLY A 394 -33.97 14.77 28.68
C GLY A 394 -33.04 14.22 29.76
N THR A 395 -32.57 12.98 29.66
CA THR A 395 -31.69 12.39 30.68
C THR A 395 -30.23 12.33 30.25
N ALA A 396 -29.34 12.17 31.22
CA ALA A 396 -27.91 11.93 31.05
C ALA A 396 -27.49 10.55 31.55
N ILE A 397 -26.32 10.08 31.13
CA ILE A 397 -25.72 8.81 31.56
C ILE A 397 -24.22 9.01 31.87
N ALA A 398 -23.71 8.32 32.89
CA ALA A 398 -22.29 8.35 33.22
C ALA A 398 -21.47 7.45 32.27
N GLU A 399 -20.22 7.83 32.02
CA GLU A 399 -19.32 7.15 31.08
C GLU A 399 -19.22 5.63 31.30
N SER A 400 -19.14 5.17 32.55
CA SER A 400 -19.04 3.73 32.86
C SER A 400 -20.33 2.93 32.69
N HIS A 401 -21.45 3.60 32.43
CA HIS A 401 -22.72 2.99 32.05
C HIS A 401 -23.00 3.08 30.54
N LEU A 402 -22.14 3.73 29.75
CA LEU A 402 -22.25 3.70 28.29
C LEU A 402 -21.96 2.30 27.73
N PRO A 403 -22.73 1.81 26.74
CA PRO A 403 -22.44 0.54 26.09
C PRO A 403 -21.13 0.60 25.30
N SER A 404 -20.41 -0.52 25.25
CA SER A 404 -19.11 -0.62 24.57
C SER A 404 -19.21 -0.20 23.10
N GLY A 405 -18.48 0.85 22.73
CA GLY A 405 -18.51 1.44 21.39
C GLY A 405 -19.41 2.68 21.24
N ALA A 406 -20.25 3.02 22.22
CA ALA A 406 -21.10 4.23 22.14
C ALA A 406 -20.29 5.53 22.05
N VAL A 407 -19.14 5.59 22.74
CA VAL A 407 -18.19 6.73 22.67
C VAL A 407 -17.59 6.89 21.27
N LEU A 408 -17.45 5.79 20.51
CA LEU A 408 -16.95 5.82 19.12
C LEU A 408 -18.06 5.98 18.08
N SER A 409 -19.30 5.65 18.44
CA SER A 409 -20.46 5.61 17.55
C SER A 409 -21.27 6.93 17.57
N SER A 410 -20.60 8.07 17.80
CA SER A 410 -21.07 9.48 17.72
C SER A 410 -22.33 9.92 18.49
N ARG A 411 -23.17 9.01 19.00
CA ARG A 411 -24.55 9.29 19.46
C ARG A 411 -24.68 10.06 20.77
N GLY A 412 -23.65 10.05 21.63
CA GLY A 412 -23.71 10.69 22.96
C GLY A 412 -22.97 12.03 22.99
N THR A 413 -23.66 13.13 23.30
CA THR A 413 -23.00 14.43 23.46
C THR A 413 -22.43 14.55 24.88
N LEU A 414 -21.13 14.82 25.00
CA LEU A 414 -20.46 15.09 26.28
C LEU A 414 -20.99 16.40 26.89
N LEU A 415 -21.64 16.32 28.05
CA LEU A 415 -22.22 17.47 28.76
C LEU A 415 -21.21 18.10 29.73
N GLY A 416 -20.39 17.27 30.38
CA GLY A 416 -19.46 17.73 31.41
C GLY A 416 -19.00 16.61 32.35
N MET A 417 -18.78 16.96 33.63
CA MET A 417 -18.29 16.04 34.67
C MET A 417 -19.12 16.13 35.95
N ALA A 418 -19.41 15.00 36.59
CA ALA A 418 -20.06 14.96 37.90
C ALA A 418 -19.13 15.46 39.01
N LEU A 419 -19.67 16.24 39.95
CA LEU A 419 -18.96 16.77 41.12
C LEU A 419 -19.30 16.01 42.42
N GLU A 420 -20.37 15.22 42.41
CA GLU A 420 -20.80 14.39 43.54
C GLU A 420 -21.09 12.95 43.11
N GLU A 421 -20.99 12.00 44.04
CA GLU A 421 -21.32 10.60 43.83
C GLU A 421 -22.79 10.33 44.19
N ARG A 422 -23.52 9.62 43.31
CA ARG A 422 -24.89 9.14 43.55
C ARG A 422 -24.98 7.65 43.22
N LYS A 423 -25.55 6.86 44.13
CA LYS A 423 -25.73 5.40 43.96
C LYS A 423 -27.21 5.06 43.92
N THR A 424 -27.62 4.37 42.88
CA THR A 424 -28.99 3.85 42.72
C THR A 424 -29.09 2.44 43.27
N LYS A 425 -30.33 2.02 43.57
CA LYS A 425 -30.62 0.63 43.96
C LYS A 425 -31.12 -0.19 42.77
N MET A 426 -31.80 0.44 41.81
CA MET A 426 -32.19 -0.17 40.55
C MET A 426 -31.38 0.41 39.37
N PHE A 427 -31.30 -0.38 38.30
CA PHE A 427 -30.84 0.08 37.01
C PHE A 427 -32.01 0.80 36.32
N GLY A 428 -31.84 2.07 35.95
CA GLY A 428 -32.91 2.91 35.39
C GLY A 428 -33.48 3.99 36.32
N ASP A 429 -33.12 4.01 37.61
CA ASP A 429 -33.46 5.10 38.54
C ASP A 429 -32.81 6.42 38.07
N GLU A 430 -33.57 7.52 38.10
CA GLU A 430 -33.08 8.88 37.79
C GLU A 430 -32.64 9.62 39.06
N ASN A 431 -31.56 10.39 38.96
CA ASN A 431 -31.04 11.19 40.07
C ASN A 431 -30.63 12.58 39.57
N LEU A 432 -30.91 13.59 40.38
CA LEU A 432 -30.28 14.90 40.23
C LEU A 432 -28.86 14.87 40.81
N VAL A 433 -27.88 14.93 39.92
CA VAL A 433 -26.44 14.94 40.25
C VAL A 433 -25.90 16.34 40.01
N LYS A 434 -25.15 16.92 40.96
CA LYS A 434 -24.40 18.16 40.69
C LYS A 434 -23.27 17.88 39.70
N CYS A 435 -23.27 18.55 38.57
CA CYS A 435 -22.25 18.45 37.53
C CYS A 435 -21.69 19.82 37.16
N PHE A 436 -20.44 19.85 36.74
CA PHE A 436 -19.88 20.96 35.98
C PHE A 436 -20.18 20.72 34.50
N VAL A 437 -21.11 21.50 33.94
CA VAL A 437 -21.52 21.46 32.52
C VAL A 437 -20.69 22.48 31.73
N CYS A 438 -20.33 22.13 30.48
CA CYS A 438 -19.54 23.02 29.63
C CYS A 438 -19.73 22.75 28.13
N ILE A 439 -20.32 23.71 27.40
CA ILE A 439 -20.43 23.72 25.91
C ILE A 439 -19.15 23.23 25.24
N VAL A 440 -18.00 23.76 25.66
CA VAL A 440 -16.72 23.56 24.96
C VAL A 440 -16.39 22.08 24.90
N MET A 441 -16.65 21.32 25.98
CA MET A 441 -16.42 19.88 26.01
C MET A 441 -17.25 19.16 24.94
N GLY A 442 -18.56 19.41 24.86
CA GLY A 442 -19.44 18.79 23.86
C GLY A 442 -19.09 19.13 22.41
N VAL A 443 -18.70 20.39 22.14
CA VAL A 443 -18.26 20.81 20.79
C VAL A 443 -16.91 20.16 20.42
N THR A 444 -15.95 20.11 21.34
CA THR A 444 -14.67 19.43 21.08
C THR A 444 -14.82 17.93 20.88
N ASP A 445 -15.72 17.27 21.61
CA ASP A 445 -15.95 15.82 21.50
C ASP A 445 -16.55 15.46 20.13
N LYS A 446 -17.58 16.20 19.66
CA LYS A 446 -18.13 16.03 18.29
C LYS A 446 -17.06 16.24 17.21
N LYS A 447 -16.22 17.29 17.33
CA LYS A 447 -15.14 17.58 16.36
C LYS A 447 -14.06 16.49 16.35
N LEU A 448 -13.62 16.03 17.52
CA LEU A 448 -12.65 14.93 17.65
C LEU A 448 -13.19 13.62 17.07
N ASN A 449 -14.47 13.30 17.31
CA ASN A 449 -15.09 12.09 16.76
C ASN A 449 -15.13 12.13 15.21
N MET A 450 -15.47 13.28 14.60
CA MET A 450 -15.42 13.44 13.14
C MET A 450 -13.99 13.32 12.57
N GLU A 451 -12.99 13.88 13.24
CA GLU A 451 -11.57 13.71 12.84
C GLU A 451 -11.11 12.24 12.96
N ILE A 452 -11.59 11.52 13.98
CA ILE A 452 -11.31 10.09 14.17
C ILE A 452 -11.94 9.25 13.04
N GLU A 453 -13.18 9.54 12.64
CA GLU A 453 -13.83 8.86 11.51
C GLU A 453 -13.08 9.05 10.19
N ASP A 454 -12.69 10.29 9.82
CA ASP A 454 -11.88 10.55 8.61
C ASP A 454 -10.52 9.80 8.64
N ILE A 455 -9.89 9.70 9.82
CA ILE A 455 -8.67 8.90 9.99
C ILE A 455 -8.93 7.40 9.76
N TYR A 456 -10.04 6.85 10.25
CA TYR A 456 -10.40 5.45 10.03
C TYR A 456 -10.69 5.15 8.55
N ASP A 457 -11.50 5.98 7.89
CA ASP A 457 -11.80 5.85 6.45
C ASP A 457 -10.54 5.96 5.60
N HIS A 458 -9.66 6.93 5.92
CA HIS A 458 -8.37 7.07 5.25
C HIS A 458 -7.48 5.83 5.46
N PHE A 459 -7.51 5.23 6.65
CA PHE A 459 -6.75 4.03 6.97
C PHE A 459 -7.28 2.80 6.21
N GLU A 460 -8.60 2.58 6.16
CA GLU A 460 -9.22 1.52 5.37
C GLU A 460 -8.90 1.66 3.87
N TYR A 461 -8.98 2.89 3.34
CA TYR A 461 -8.62 3.18 1.95
C TYR A 461 -7.14 2.90 1.66
N GLN A 462 -6.22 3.23 2.57
CA GLN A 462 -4.81 2.88 2.43
C GLN A 462 -4.56 1.37 2.53
N LEU A 463 -5.21 0.69 3.48
CA LEU A 463 -5.06 -0.74 3.72
C LEU A 463 -5.53 -1.57 2.52
N SER A 464 -6.75 -1.30 2.03
CA SER A 464 -7.32 -1.95 0.85
C SER A 464 -6.44 -1.74 -0.40
N ASN A 465 -5.90 -0.54 -0.60
CA ASN A 465 -4.98 -0.25 -1.70
C ASN A 465 -3.62 -0.99 -1.57
N ARG A 466 -3.06 -1.12 -0.37
CA ARG A 466 -1.84 -1.92 -0.14
C ARG A 466 -2.10 -3.39 -0.39
N LEU A 467 -3.18 -3.95 0.16
CA LEU A 467 -3.58 -5.35 -0.08
C LEU A 467 -3.80 -5.63 -1.57
N ARG A 468 -4.41 -4.71 -2.33
CA ARG A 468 -4.61 -4.85 -3.78
C ARG A 468 -3.29 -4.83 -4.56
N LYS A 469 -2.27 -4.08 -4.10
CA LYS A 469 -0.92 -4.07 -4.69
C LYS A 469 -0.17 -5.37 -4.41
N GLU A 470 -0.22 -5.88 -3.18
CA GLU A 470 0.46 -7.14 -2.83
C GLU A 470 -0.21 -8.36 -3.46
N ARG A 471 -1.55 -8.45 -3.50
CA ARG A 471 -2.26 -9.50 -4.26
C ARG A 471 -1.86 -9.53 -5.74
N LYS A 472 -1.65 -8.36 -6.38
CA LYS A 472 -1.15 -8.28 -7.76
C LYS A 472 0.30 -8.76 -7.91
N ARG A 473 1.17 -8.53 -6.91
CA ARG A 473 2.55 -9.05 -6.88
C ARG A 473 2.56 -10.56 -6.70
N ALA A 474 1.86 -11.09 -5.70
CA ALA A 474 1.73 -12.52 -5.42
C ALA A 474 1.20 -13.29 -6.65
N LYS A 475 0.17 -12.78 -7.34
CA LYS A 475 -0.35 -13.42 -8.56
C LYS A 475 0.70 -13.51 -9.69
N ARG A 476 1.56 -12.50 -9.87
CA ARG A 476 2.64 -12.55 -10.87
C ARG A 476 3.70 -13.59 -10.51
N ILE A 477 4.09 -13.66 -9.23
CA ILE A 477 5.05 -14.65 -8.74
C ILE A 477 4.50 -16.06 -8.92
N LEU A 478 3.23 -16.30 -8.55
CA LEU A 478 2.58 -17.60 -8.74
C LEU A 478 2.56 -18.05 -10.21
N ILE A 479 2.22 -17.15 -11.15
CA ILE A 479 2.24 -17.45 -12.58
C ILE A 479 3.66 -17.79 -13.07
N ALA A 480 4.68 -17.04 -12.62
CA ALA A 480 6.07 -17.33 -12.97
C ALA A 480 6.55 -18.69 -12.44
N VAL A 481 6.21 -19.03 -11.20
CA VAL A 481 6.53 -20.34 -10.59
C VAL A 481 5.84 -21.48 -11.33
N LEU A 482 4.55 -21.34 -11.68
CA LEU A 482 3.82 -22.35 -12.46
C LEU A 482 4.41 -22.54 -13.87
N PHE A 483 4.87 -21.47 -14.52
CA PHE A 483 5.55 -21.55 -15.81
C PHE A 483 6.88 -22.31 -15.72
N VAL A 484 7.71 -22.00 -14.72
CA VAL A 484 8.98 -22.73 -14.48
C VAL A 484 8.74 -24.20 -14.18
N LEU A 485 7.73 -24.52 -13.35
CA LEU A 485 7.34 -25.90 -13.06
C LEU A 485 6.85 -26.64 -14.32
N GLY A 486 6.08 -25.98 -15.18
CA GLY A 486 5.64 -26.52 -16.47
C GLY A 486 6.81 -26.87 -17.40
N LEU A 487 7.81 -25.98 -17.51
CA LEU A 487 9.03 -26.25 -18.28
C LEU A 487 9.84 -27.42 -17.70
N PHE A 488 9.95 -27.51 -16.37
CA PHE A 488 10.63 -28.62 -15.71
C PHE A 488 9.94 -29.97 -15.99
N LEU A 489 8.61 -30.02 -15.86
CA LEU A 489 7.84 -31.23 -16.16
C LEU A 489 7.92 -31.62 -17.65
N ALA A 490 7.91 -30.65 -18.57
CA ALA A 490 8.10 -30.92 -20.00
C ALA A 490 9.51 -31.46 -20.30
N SER A 491 10.55 -30.92 -19.66
CA SER A 491 11.92 -31.43 -19.78
C SER A 491 12.07 -32.84 -19.23
N LEU A 492 11.45 -33.14 -18.07
CA LEU A 492 11.42 -34.47 -17.49
C LEU A 492 10.68 -35.48 -18.40
N ALA A 493 9.54 -35.08 -18.98
CA ALA A 493 8.80 -35.89 -19.93
C ALA A 493 9.62 -36.19 -21.20
N PHE A 494 10.38 -35.21 -21.71
CA PHE A 494 11.30 -35.39 -22.84
C PHE A 494 12.45 -36.36 -22.50
N LEU A 495 13.06 -36.24 -21.32
CA LEU A 495 14.10 -37.17 -20.86
C LEU A 495 13.56 -38.60 -20.69
N CYS A 496 12.35 -38.76 -20.14
CA CYS A 496 11.67 -40.05 -20.07
C CYS A 496 11.39 -40.61 -21.46
N PHE A 497 10.95 -39.78 -22.42
CA PHE A 497 10.77 -40.20 -23.81
C PHE A 497 12.08 -40.71 -24.41
N GLU A 498 13.16 -39.93 -24.34
CA GLU A 498 14.48 -40.36 -24.83
C GLU A 498 15.03 -41.62 -24.13
N LEU A 499 14.68 -41.88 -22.88
CA LEU A 499 15.16 -43.06 -22.14
C LEU A 499 14.34 -44.33 -22.41
N TYR A 500 13.01 -44.21 -22.54
CA TYR A 500 12.11 -45.36 -22.69
C TYR A 500 11.69 -45.65 -24.13
N TRP A 501 11.69 -44.66 -25.03
CA TRP A 501 11.25 -44.86 -26.41
C TRP A 501 12.19 -45.81 -27.17
N PRO A 502 11.68 -46.80 -27.91
CA PRO A 502 12.50 -47.77 -28.62
C PRO A 502 13.19 -47.11 -29.83
N GLY A 503 14.52 -47.28 -29.92
CA GLY A 503 15.35 -46.70 -30.97
C GLY A 503 15.71 -45.22 -30.81
N SER A 504 15.43 -44.61 -29.65
CA SER A 504 15.88 -43.24 -29.33
C SER A 504 17.41 -43.14 -29.29
N ALA A 505 17.94 -41.93 -29.51
CA ALA A 505 19.38 -41.70 -29.57
C ALA A 505 20.06 -42.01 -28.21
N LEU A 506 19.43 -41.58 -27.12
CA LEU A 506 19.94 -41.79 -25.76
C LEU A 506 19.94 -43.27 -25.36
N ARG A 507 18.97 -44.06 -25.83
CA ARG A 507 18.92 -45.52 -25.60
C ARG A 507 19.94 -46.29 -26.44
N VAL A 508 20.14 -45.90 -27.71
CA VAL A 508 21.23 -46.44 -28.56
C VAL A 508 22.59 -46.17 -27.90
N TYR A 509 22.82 -44.95 -27.41
CA TYR A 509 24.05 -44.60 -26.69
C TYR A 509 24.28 -45.46 -25.43
N PHE A 510 23.25 -45.73 -24.63
CA PHE A 510 23.37 -46.67 -23.51
C PHE A 510 23.72 -48.10 -23.97
N CYS A 511 23.16 -48.56 -25.10
CA CYS A 511 23.51 -49.85 -25.70
C CYS A 511 24.96 -49.91 -26.22
N GLU A 512 25.53 -48.80 -26.70
CA GLU A 512 26.93 -48.69 -27.14
C GLU A 512 27.94 -48.48 -26.00
N ARG A 513 27.51 -47.97 -24.84
CA ARG A 513 28.41 -47.68 -23.71
C ARG A 513 29.28 -48.89 -23.30
N HIS A 514 30.60 -48.70 -23.25
CA HIS A 514 31.63 -49.73 -23.00
C HIS A 514 31.83 -50.78 -24.12
N SER A 515 31.28 -50.60 -25.31
CA SER A 515 31.69 -51.37 -26.49
C SER A 515 33.04 -50.88 -27.03
N LEU A 516 33.69 -51.69 -27.84
CA LEU A 516 34.82 -51.28 -28.66
C LEU A 516 34.33 -50.34 -29.78
N LYS A 517 35.05 -49.23 -30.03
CA LYS A 517 34.70 -48.27 -31.08
C LYS A 517 35.12 -48.80 -32.44
N HIS A 518 34.23 -48.68 -33.43
CA HIS A 518 34.44 -49.19 -34.81
C HIS A 518 34.51 -50.72 -34.95
N HIS A 519 34.28 -51.48 -33.87
CA HIS A 519 34.16 -52.93 -33.92
C HIS A 519 32.68 -53.33 -34.05
N THR A 520 32.28 -53.73 -35.26
CA THR A 520 30.89 -54.06 -35.59
C THR A 520 30.81 -55.30 -36.45
N ALA A 521 29.69 -56.03 -36.32
CA ALA A 521 29.40 -57.18 -37.17
C ALA A 521 27.97 -57.10 -37.69
N THR A 522 27.74 -57.42 -38.96
CA THR A 522 26.39 -57.43 -39.55
C THR A 522 26.12 -58.77 -40.23
N PHE A 523 24.92 -59.35 -40.03
CA PHE A 523 24.50 -60.60 -40.67
C PHE A 523 22.97 -60.69 -40.82
N LYS A 524 22.51 -61.53 -41.76
CA LYS A 524 21.07 -61.81 -41.95
C LYS A 524 20.58 -62.97 -41.07
N TYR A 525 19.58 -62.69 -40.24
CA TYR A 525 18.85 -63.65 -39.40
C TYR A 525 17.51 -64.03 -40.04
N THR A 526 17.33 -65.32 -40.31
CA THR A 526 16.08 -65.91 -40.79
C THR A 526 15.63 -67.01 -39.81
N PRO A 527 14.55 -66.80 -39.02
CA PRO A 527 14.06 -67.84 -38.10
C PRO A 527 13.40 -68.99 -38.87
N ASP A 528 12.46 -68.67 -39.76
CA ASP A 528 11.59 -69.64 -40.45
C ASP A 528 11.82 -69.67 -41.97
N GLY A 529 12.95 -69.13 -42.45
CA GLY A 529 13.27 -68.98 -43.87
C GLY A 529 12.47 -67.92 -44.64
N ILE A 530 11.27 -67.55 -44.18
CA ILE A 530 10.33 -66.64 -44.87
C ILE A 530 10.69 -65.15 -44.66
N ARG A 531 11.12 -64.77 -43.45
CA ARG A 531 11.49 -63.37 -43.11
C ARG A 531 12.98 -63.28 -42.79
N ALA A 532 13.65 -62.24 -43.31
CA ALA A 532 15.06 -61.96 -43.06
C ALA A 532 15.24 -60.62 -42.34
N TYR A 533 15.92 -60.66 -41.20
CA TYR A 533 16.23 -59.51 -40.36
C TYR A 533 17.73 -59.19 -40.45
N ASN A 534 18.09 -57.92 -40.64
CA ASN A 534 19.50 -57.50 -40.57
C ASN A 534 19.89 -57.26 -39.11
N VAL A 535 20.81 -58.07 -38.59
CA VAL A 535 21.35 -57.96 -37.23
C VAL A 535 22.60 -57.10 -37.26
N ARG A 536 22.65 -56.07 -36.41
CA ARG A 536 23.84 -55.24 -36.20
C ARG A 536 24.39 -55.47 -34.80
N GLY A 537 25.61 -55.99 -34.71
CA GLY A 537 26.35 -56.22 -33.47
C GLY A 537 27.40 -55.15 -33.20
N ILE A 538 27.63 -54.88 -31.92
CA ILE A 538 28.73 -54.08 -31.37
C ILE A 538 29.57 -54.95 -30.45
N GLU A 539 30.89 -54.90 -30.58
CA GLU A 539 31.80 -55.80 -29.85
C GLU A 539 32.11 -55.30 -28.43
N PHE A 540 32.33 -56.24 -27.49
CA PHE A 540 32.77 -55.92 -26.12
C PHE A 540 34.15 -56.51 -25.82
N PRO A 541 35.01 -55.81 -25.04
CA PRO A 541 36.39 -56.25 -24.79
C PRO A 541 36.53 -57.63 -24.13
N SER A 542 35.53 -58.06 -23.37
CA SER A 542 35.51 -59.37 -22.72
C SER A 542 34.08 -59.84 -22.46
N TRP A 543 33.90 -61.17 -22.32
CA TRP A 543 32.62 -61.76 -21.92
C TRP A 543 32.11 -61.15 -20.61
N GLU A 544 32.97 -60.96 -19.61
CA GLU A 544 32.58 -60.36 -18.32
C GLU A 544 32.01 -58.94 -18.46
N THR A 545 32.57 -58.13 -19.37
CA THR A 545 32.11 -56.76 -19.62
C THR A 545 30.71 -56.77 -20.24
N LEU A 546 30.47 -57.68 -21.19
CA LEU A 546 29.15 -57.90 -21.78
C LEU A 546 28.16 -58.49 -20.78
N GLN A 547 28.58 -59.50 -20.01
CA GLN A 547 27.77 -60.18 -19.00
C GLN A 547 27.29 -59.20 -17.91
N LYS A 548 28.18 -58.34 -17.38
CA LYS A 548 27.80 -57.28 -16.41
C LYS A 548 26.75 -56.31 -16.98
N LYS A 549 26.73 -56.10 -18.30
CA LYS A 549 25.76 -55.22 -18.97
C LYS A 549 24.40 -55.88 -19.23
N ILE A 550 24.38 -57.18 -19.52
CA ILE A 550 23.16 -57.95 -19.83
C ILE A 550 22.59 -58.73 -18.63
N ALA A 551 23.31 -58.80 -17.50
CA ALA A 551 22.90 -59.50 -16.29
C ALA A 551 21.44 -59.24 -15.83
N PRO A 552 20.88 -58.02 -15.89
CA PRO A 552 19.47 -57.81 -15.52
C PRO A 552 18.46 -58.27 -16.60
N ILE A 553 18.91 -58.85 -17.72
CA ILE A 553 18.09 -59.24 -18.87
C ILE A 553 18.20 -60.76 -19.16
N ILE A 554 19.33 -61.41 -18.87
CA ILE A 554 19.50 -62.85 -19.06
C ILE A 554 20.24 -63.48 -17.88
N ASP A 555 19.65 -64.50 -17.27
CA ASP A 555 20.29 -65.30 -16.22
C ASP A 555 21.44 -66.16 -16.77
N GLN A 556 22.61 -66.02 -16.15
CA GLN A 556 23.76 -66.94 -16.18
C GLN A 556 24.08 -67.67 -17.50
N VAL A 557 24.12 -66.97 -18.64
CA VAL A 557 24.70 -67.52 -19.87
C VAL A 557 26.20 -67.78 -19.67
N PRO A 558 26.70 -69.01 -19.90
CA PRO A 558 28.13 -69.29 -19.84
C PRO A 558 28.85 -68.81 -21.12
N PRO A 559 30.14 -68.43 -21.04
CA PRO A 559 30.93 -68.10 -22.23
C PRO A 559 31.03 -69.28 -23.22
N LEU A 560 31.32 -68.97 -24.49
CA LEU A 560 31.47 -69.99 -25.54
C LEU A 560 32.62 -70.95 -25.22
N ASN A 561 32.32 -72.25 -25.09
CA ASN A 561 33.33 -73.27 -24.82
C ASN A 561 34.16 -73.56 -26.09
N MET A 562 35.29 -72.86 -26.21
CA MET A 562 36.23 -72.94 -27.33
C MET A 562 36.69 -74.36 -27.67
N SER A 563 36.97 -75.18 -26.65
CA SER A 563 37.45 -76.57 -26.81
C SER A 563 36.41 -77.53 -27.39
N ARG A 564 35.11 -77.21 -27.30
CA ARG A 564 34.04 -78.03 -27.92
C ARG A 564 33.82 -77.72 -29.41
N LEU A 565 34.37 -76.61 -29.91
CA LEU A 565 34.07 -76.08 -31.25
C LEU A 565 35.33 -75.91 -32.13
N ASN A 566 36.51 -76.31 -31.65
CA ASN A 566 37.80 -76.11 -32.31
C ASN A 566 38.06 -74.66 -32.75
N VAL A 567 37.75 -73.69 -31.87
CA VAL A 567 37.98 -72.26 -32.13
C VAL A 567 39.05 -71.72 -31.19
N THR A 568 40.04 -71.01 -31.74
CA THR A 568 41.19 -70.42 -31.04
C THR A 568 40.87 -69.11 -30.31
N LYS A 569 40.10 -68.21 -30.95
CA LYS A 569 39.68 -66.91 -30.42
C LYS A 569 38.23 -66.62 -30.78
N VAL A 570 37.51 -66.01 -29.85
CA VAL A 570 36.07 -65.72 -29.94
C VAL A 570 35.84 -64.26 -29.59
N HIS A 571 35.08 -63.56 -30.44
CA HIS A 571 34.68 -62.17 -30.26
C HIS A 571 33.20 -62.11 -29.86
N TYR A 572 32.85 -61.33 -28.85
CA TYR A 572 31.49 -61.28 -28.29
C TYR A 572 30.77 -59.98 -28.64
N TYR A 573 29.55 -60.11 -29.18
CA TYR A 573 28.75 -59.01 -29.70
C TYR A 573 27.39 -58.91 -29.03
N LEU A 574 26.96 -57.68 -28.74
CA LEU A 574 25.58 -57.35 -28.38
C LEU A 574 24.83 -56.90 -29.64
N ASN A 575 23.65 -57.45 -29.89
CA ASN A 575 22.76 -57.00 -30.96
C ASN A 575 22.19 -55.62 -30.60
N LEU A 576 22.74 -54.58 -31.24
CA LEU A 576 22.42 -53.18 -30.99
C LEU A 576 20.95 -52.88 -31.24
N ASP A 577 20.40 -53.42 -32.34
CA ASP A 577 19.00 -53.23 -32.72
C ASP A 577 18.04 -53.91 -31.73
N ARG A 578 18.36 -55.12 -31.24
CA ARG A 578 17.55 -55.80 -30.20
C ARG A 578 17.71 -55.16 -28.81
N CYS A 579 18.83 -54.49 -28.53
CA CYS A 579 19.02 -53.69 -27.32
C CYS A 579 18.21 -52.39 -27.34
N SER A 580 18.24 -51.64 -28.46
CA SER A 580 17.62 -50.32 -28.57
C SER A 580 16.11 -50.37 -28.84
N TYR A 581 15.62 -51.32 -29.64
CA TYR A 581 14.18 -51.47 -29.93
C TYR A 581 13.47 -52.51 -29.03
N GLY A 582 14.23 -53.44 -28.42
CA GLY A 582 13.71 -54.55 -27.62
C GLY A 582 13.56 -55.86 -28.42
N GLY A 583 12.86 -56.83 -27.84
CA GLY A 583 12.57 -58.12 -28.49
C GLY A 583 11.53 -58.02 -29.61
N THR A 584 11.33 -59.12 -30.33
CA THR A 584 10.29 -59.31 -31.36
C THR A 584 8.89 -59.14 -30.75
N ARG A 585 8.35 -57.92 -30.78
CA ARG A 585 6.92 -57.71 -30.51
C ARG A 585 6.14 -58.09 -31.75
N LEU A 586 5.22 -59.06 -31.63
CA LEU A 586 4.24 -59.30 -32.68
C LEU A 586 3.42 -58.03 -32.95
N TYR A 587 2.96 -57.92 -34.19
CA TYR A 587 2.03 -56.90 -34.69
C TYR A 587 1.05 -56.39 -33.62
N SER A 588 1.19 -55.13 -33.22
CA SER A 588 0.12 -54.46 -32.48
C SER A 588 -0.98 -54.10 -33.47
N ALA A 589 -2.22 -54.49 -33.17
CA ALA A 589 -3.36 -54.42 -34.09
C ALA A 589 -3.76 -52.98 -34.53
N LEU A 590 -3.11 -51.94 -34.01
CA LEU A 590 -3.46 -50.54 -34.22
C LEU A 590 -2.57 -49.78 -35.21
N ASN A 591 -1.50 -50.37 -35.77
CA ASN A 591 -0.63 -49.77 -36.82
C ASN A 591 -0.08 -48.34 -36.52
N LEU A 592 -0.11 -47.88 -35.27
CA LEU A 592 0.34 -46.54 -34.85
C LEU A 592 1.85 -46.43 -34.56
N ASP A 593 2.61 -47.51 -34.81
CA ASP A 593 4.01 -47.66 -34.42
C ASP A 593 4.91 -47.83 -35.67
N PRO A 594 5.72 -46.84 -36.06
CA PRO A 594 6.72 -46.98 -37.13
C PRO A 594 7.94 -47.75 -36.61
N LYS A 595 7.73 -49.01 -36.21
CA LYS A 595 8.78 -49.85 -35.61
C LYS A 595 9.45 -50.72 -36.67
N LYS A 596 10.75 -50.49 -36.85
CA LYS A 596 11.67 -51.42 -37.50
C LYS A 596 11.50 -52.80 -36.85
N GLU A 597 11.05 -53.81 -37.59
CA GLU A 597 11.03 -55.18 -37.07
C GLU A 597 12.48 -55.61 -36.79
N VAL A 598 12.79 -55.94 -35.53
CA VAL A 598 14.12 -56.37 -35.10
C VAL A 598 14.11 -57.85 -34.75
N GLY A 599 15.10 -58.58 -35.24
CA GLY A 599 15.27 -60.02 -35.04
C GLY A 599 16.69 -60.38 -34.59
N GLY A 600 16.98 -61.68 -34.56
CA GLY A 600 18.28 -62.20 -34.14
C GLY A 600 18.44 -62.35 -32.62
N PRO A 601 19.44 -63.12 -32.17
CA PRO A 601 19.75 -63.29 -30.75
C PRO A 601 20.12 -61.94 -30.10
N LEU A 602 19.93 -61.78 -28.78
CA LEU A 602 20.37 -60.56 -28.09
C LEU A 602 21.90 -60.49 -28.00
N VAL A 603 22.55 -61.62 -27.79
CA VAL A 603 24.00 -61.76 -27.72
C VAL A 603 24.44 -62.89 -28.64
N PHE A 604 25.54 -62.67 -29.35
CA PHE A 604 26.14 -63.66 -30.22
C PHE A 604 27.66 -63.58 -30.16
N ALA A 605 28.32 -64.62 -30.64
CA ALA A 605 29.76 -64.76 -30.66
C ALA A 605 30.25 -65.08 -32.07
N ILE A 606 31.42 -64.58 -32.46
CA ILE A 606 32.01 -64.80 -33.79
C ILE A 606 33.40 -65.42 -33.62
N ASN A 607 33.77 -66.36 -34.49
CA ASN A 607 35.10 -66.95 -34.52
C ASN A 607 36.16 -66.02 -35.11
N GLN A 608 37.43 -66.26 -34.79
CA GLN A 608 38.59 -65.52 -35.29
C GLN A 608 38.58 -65.23 -36.80
N ASN A 609 38.01 -66.10 -37.64
CA ASN A 609 38.07 -65.96 -39.10
C ASN A 609 36.88 -65.18 -39.71
N CYS A 610 35.94 -64.67 -38.90
CA CYS A 610 34.67 -64.10 -39.38
C CYS A 610 33.93 -65.04 -40.37
N THR A 611 33.77 -66.32 -40.02
CA THR A 611 33.03 -67.29 -40.86
C THR A 611 31.79 -67.88 -40.18
N ASN A 612 31.80 -68.02 -38.86
CA ASN A 612 30.71 -68.61 -38.09
C ASN A 612 30.23 -67.65 -37.00
N VAL A 613 28.92 -67.40 -36.98
CA VAL A 613 28.23 -66.78 -35.84
C VAL A 613 27.66 -67.89 -34.96
N TYR A 614 27.86 -67.78 -33.65
CA TYR A 614 27.29 -68.65 -32.63
C TYR A 614 26.29 -67.87 -31.78
N TYR A 615 25.20 -68.53 -31.40
CA TYR A 615 24.18 -67.97 -30.52
C TYR A 615 23.80 -68.98 -29.44
N TYR A 616 23.42 -68.49 -28.26
CA TYR A 616 23.02 -69.33 -27.15
C TYR A 616 21.53 -69.70 -27.26
N THR A 617 21.18 -70.96 -27.01
CA THR A 617 19.78 -71.42 -26.95
C THR A 617 19.50 -72.17 -25.67
N ASP A 618 18.42 -71.80 -24.97
CA ASP A 618 17.94 -72.47 -23.75
C ASP A 618 17.16 -73.76 -24.05
N VAL A 619 16.76 -73.99 -25.31
CA VAL A 619 15.92 -75.12 -25.72
C VAL A 619 16.49 -75.80 -26.98
N PRO A 620 16.52 -77.15 -27.06
CA PRO A 620 16.23 -78.14 -26.01
C PRO A 620 17.43 -78.46 -25.09
N PHE A 621 18.60 -77.85 -25.31
CA PHE A 621 19.79 -78.05 -24.48
C PHE A 621 20.54 -76.73 -24.35
N ASN A 622 20.92 -76.34 -23.13
CA ASN A 622 21.67 -75.13 -22.80
C ASN A 622 23.09 -75.13 -23.40
N HIS A 623 23.20 -74.72 -24.67
CA HIS A 623 24.48 -74.57 -25.35
C HIS A 623 24.44 -73.54 -26.47
N TRP A 624 25.64 -73.15 -26.88
CA TRP A 624 25.87 -72.34 -28.06
C TRP A 624 25.79 -73.19 -29.32
N LYS A 625 25.06 -72.71 -30.33
CA LYS A 625 24.90 -73.35 -31.64
C LYS A 625 25.43 -72.44 -32.75
N PRO A 626 26.03 -72.99 -33.82
CA PRO A 626 26.34 -72.22 -35.02
C PRO A 626 25.05 -71.78 -35.73
N TYR A 627 25.07 -70.59 -36.31
CA TYR A 627 23.90 -69.98 -36.92
C TYR A 627 23.87 -70.22 -38.43
N ILE A 628 23.02 -71.16 -38.86
CA ILE A 628 23.10 -71.78 -40.20
C ILE A 628 22.94 -70.76 -41.34
N SER A 629 22.05 -69.76 -41.21
CA SER A 629 21.78 -68.82 -42.32
C SER A 629 22.97 -67.93 -42.71
N VAL A 630 24.02 -67.85 -41.89
CA VAL A 630 25.28 -67.18 -42.26
C VAL A 630 25.98 -67.95 -43.39
N SER A 631 25.97 -69.29 -43.32
CA SER A 631 26.46 -70.15 -44.41
C SER A 631 25.59 -70.08 -45.66
N THR A 632 24.29 -69.79 -45.50
CA THR A 632 23.34 -69.60 -46.62
C THR A 632 23.49 -68.24 -47.32
N PHE A 633 23.87 -67.18 -46.59
CA PHE A 633 24.00 -65.82 -47.11
C PHE A 633 25.37 -65.19 -46.80
N PRO A 634 26.50 -65.79 -47.25
CA PRO A 634 27.85 -65.35 -46.89
C PRO A 634 28.15 -63.91 -47.34
N GLN A 635 27.59 -63.47 -48.47
CA GLN A 635 27.70 -62.09 -48.98
C GLN A 635 27.04 -61.03 -48.08
N SER A 636 26.30 -61.43 -47.05
CA SER A 636 25.65 -60.52 -46.10
C SER A 636 26.25 -60.55 -44.70
N PHE A 637 27.36 -61.27 -44.52
CA PHE A 637 28.10 -61.33 -43.28
C PHE A 637 29.37 -60.49 -43.38
N HIS A 638 29.50 -59.48 -42.51
CA HIS A 638 30.67 -58.60 -42.46
C HIS A 638 31.11 -58.40 -41.00
N CYS A 639 32.42 -58.42 -40.76
CA CYS A 639 33.02 -58.03 -39.48
C CYS A 639 34.01 -56.88 -39.72
N HIS A 640 33.97 -55.87 -38.85
CA HIS A 640 34.90 -54.76 -38.81
C HIS A 640 35.55 -54.67 -37.43
N PRO A 641 36.86 -54.32 -37.34
CA PRO A 641 37.78 -54.08 -38.45
C PRO A 641 38.27 -55.39 -39.10
N GLU A 642 38.38 -55.42 -40.43
CA GLU A 642 38.81 -56.63 -41.17
C GLU A 642 40.20 -57.13 -40.78
N SER A 643 41.06 -56.26 -40.25
CA SER A 643 42.43 -56.56 -39.83
C SER A 643 42.52 -57.54 -38.65
N GLU A 644 41.47 -57.65 -37.82
CA GLU A 644 41.47 -58.60 -36.70
C GLU A 644 40.93 -59.99 -37.07
N PHE A 645 40.27 -60.12 -38.22
CA PHE A 645 39.59 -61.35 -38.66
C PHE A 645 40.28 -62.06 -39.83
N LYS A 646 41.33 -61.46 -40.41
CA LYS A 646 42.20 -62.10 -41.40
C LYS A 646 43.38 -62.77 -40.70
N ASN A 647 43.51 -64.08 -40.87
CA ASN A 647 44.57 -64.83 -40.20
C ASN A 647 45.97 -64.37 -40.60
N GLN A 648 46.80 -64.17 -39.58
CA GLN A 648 48.21 -64.54 -39.67
C GLN A 648 48.25 -66.05 -39.96
N ASN A 649 48.82 -66.42 -41.12
CA ASN A 649 49.01 -67.81 -41.53
C ASN A 649 49.97 -68.56 -40.59
#